data_AF-A0AAV4A6G7-F1
#
_entry.id   AF-A0AAV4A6G7-F1
#
_cell.length_a   1.000
_cell.length_b   1.000
_cell.length_c   1.000
_cell.angle_alpha   90.00
_cell.angle_beta   90.00
_cell.angle_gamma   90.00
#
_symmetry.space_group_name_H-M   'P 1'
#
loop_
_entity.id
_entity.type
_entity.pdbx_description
1 polymer ?
#
loop_
_entity_poly.entity_id
_entity_poly.type
_entity_poly.pdbx_seq_one_letter_code
_entity_poly.pdbx_strand_id
1 'polypeptide(L)'
;MSGERTSKRLIIILAVVFLAATVITGVIVWKVTKDAYDDGDNDGQSDAKNVRVSQGAGGDGGGGGGGAGKGGNGDSVKQPTQVVYTEEELREKPWLALRMSRDILPVHYDITMYPDFYDEASQFYGNETIELEVRRATHFILIHIHTTYLNVTSTRVQDTESGADIEVARVFNYEPNEFFVVETAQEIPAPGNVTLTLGFEGSLVKGIVGIYKSTYLNTKTNETRHITTSKFEPTYARRAFPCFDEPNIKAEYTITLIHKPSYIALSNMPQNRKTIPSSVIPGLVSTKFQRSVKMSTYLVCYIVCDFEYRETFSKTGKPIRVYATPDKIDQVEYSLDLAKHTLDLYEDMFNMSYPLPKQDLIAIPDFVSGAMEHWGLITFRESRLLIDKVKSSLSNIESVSVVVAHEMSHMWFGNIVTMDWWNDLWLNEGFASYMEYLGVDGKNQDWHILDRFLTRDLFPVMVQDSELSSHPIIVDVERPSQITSVFDSISYSKGSSVIRMLEAILGKENFFNGVSNYLKRFQWQNAKTDDLWQCLSEAMANGNKQYDVKHIMDTWTIQDGFPVVSITTMTSDLGKTTVKAKQSRFLSNPSVTVDPSSSPLGYKWYIALDYQSSMGDSGSQVMDMNDITFEADLGLKATGSWVKFNAGQMGFYRVLYPDTMWKAFSDHLLQTDQSNWKLSSPDRAGLLSDSFSLAAAGLVSYEVPLQLMSYLARERQYVPWRAARSGFLYIDTMLRRDPDYGLWRVSGVHNYHFDDDDDDDDDNGDSGGGYDYNDNDETTTTTTMVSIMKMIIMLDNDNDYVDVEEVDSRRWLFAFFDDHGDKDNDDDEDGDDYVDDESFEDDINDSSNKNIAINISQISC
;
A
#
# COMPACT_ATOMS: atom_id res chain seq x y z
N MET A 1 54.76 -29.58 15.07
CA MET A 1 53.86 -30.74 15.34
C MET A 1 52.83 -30.53 16.46
N SER A 2 52.86 -29.44 17.26
CA SER A 2 51.80 -29.17 18.26
C SER A 2 50.70 -28.22 17.77
N GLY A 3 50.94 -27.35 16.79
CA GLY A 3 49.92 -26.41 16.26
C GLY A 3 48.81 -27.08 15.43
N GLU A 4 49.16 -28.10 14.65
CA GLU A 4 48.21 -28.78 13.74
C GLU A 4 47.16 -29.64 14.49
N ARG A 5 47.45 -30.05 15.74
CA ARG A 5 46.51 -30.78 16.59
C ARG A 5 45.50 -29.87 17.28
N THR A 6 45.79 -28.58 17.41
CA THR A 6 44.90 -27.62 18.09
C THR A 6 43.79 -27.15 17.15
N SER A 7 44.10 -26.87 15.88
CA SER A 7 43.08 -26.48 14.88
C SER A 7 42.09 -27.62 14.58
N LYS A 8 42.54 -28.87 14.52
CA LYS A 8 41.61 -30.01 14.32
C LYS A 8 40.66 -30.21 15.50
N ARG A 9 41.09 -29.91 16.73
CA ARG A 9 40.21 -29.97 17.91
C ARG A 9 39.20 -28.82 17.93
N LEU A 10 39.60 -27.62 17.49
CA LEU A 10 38.71 -26.47 17.40
C LEU A 10 37.61 -26.68 16.35
N ILE A 11 37.97 -27.21 15.18
CA ILE A 11 37.01 -27.55 14.11
C ILE A 11 36.02 -28.63 14.57
N ILE A 12 36.49 -29.65 15.29
CA ILE A 12 35.61 -30.69 15.85
C ILE A 12 34.67 -30.10 16.92
N ILE A 13 35.16 -29.18 17.78
CA ILE A 13 34.32 -28.53 18.78
C ILE A 13 33.25 -27.65 18.11
N LEU A 14 33.62 -26.87 17.09
CA LEU A 14 32.67 -26.03 16.34
C LEU A 14 31.62 -26.88 15.61
N ALA A 15 32.03 -27.99 14.98
CA ALA A 15 31.10 -28.92 14.35
C ALA A 15 30.14 -29.56 15.36
N VAL A 16 30.61 -29.91 16.56
CA VAL A 16 29.76 -30.46 17.63
C VAL A 16 28.80 -29.41 18.20
N VAL A 17 29.24 -28.15 18.34
CA VAL A 17 28.38 -27.04 18.78
C VAL A 17 27.30 -26.75 17.75
N PHE A 18 27.63 -26.76 16.46
CA PHE A 18 26.67 -26.56 15.37
C PHE A 18 25.63 -27.70 15.30
N LEU A 19 26.08 -28.94 15.48
CA LEU A 19 25.18 -30.11 15.57
C LEU A 19 24.30 -30.08 16.82
N ALA A 20 24.83 -29.63 17.95
CA ALA A 20 24.05 -29.46 19.18
C ALA A 20 23.01 -28.34 19.03
N ALA A 21 23.37 -27.21 18.40
CA ALA A 21 22.45 -26.11 18.14
C ALA A 21 21.31 -26.53 17.21
N THR A 22 21.60 -27.24 16.11
CA THR A 22 20.56 -27.75 15.20
C THR A 22 19.65 -28.78 15.86
N VAL A 23 20.18 -29.66 16.73
CA VAL A 23 19.34 -30.58 17.51
C VAL A 23 18.48 -29.84 18.53
N ILE A 24 19.01 -28.83 19.22
CA ILE A 24 18.26 -28.01 20.17
C ILE A 24 17.15 -27.24 19.46
N THR A 25 17.44 -26.62 18.32
CA THR A 25 16.43 -25.94 17.49
C THR A 25 15.38 -26.91 17.00
N GLY A 26 15.77 -28.12 16.55
CA GLY A 26 14.83 -29.17 16.17
C GLY A 26 13.93 -29.64 17.32
N VAL A 27 14.47 -29.73 18.54
CA VAL A 27 13.69 -30.06 19.75
C VAL A 27 12.77 -28.92 20.16
N ILE A 28 13.18 -27.66 20.03
CA ILE A 28 12.33 -26.49 20.30
C ILE A 28 11.19 -26.44 19.28
N VAL A 29 11.49 -26.58 17.98
CA VAL A 29 10.48 -26.61 16.92
C VAL A 29 9.53 -27.79 17.12
N TRP A 30 10.04 -28.98 17.43
CA TRP A 30 9.20 -30.15 17.76
C TRP A 30 8.34 -29.94 18.99
N LYS A 31 8.85 -29.25 20.02
CA LYS A 31 8.10 -28.97 21.24
C LYS A 31 7.02 -27.90 21.01
N VAL A 32 7.33 -26.84 20.28
CA VAL A 32 6.36 -25.79 19.89
C VAL A 32 5.27 -26.37 18.99
N THR A 33 5.63 -27.24 18.02
CA THR A 33 4.64 -27.90 17.16
C THR A 33 3.85 -28.97 17.89
N LYS A 34 4.44 -29.68 18.86
CA LYS A 34 3.73 -30.63 19.72
C LYS A 34 2.79 -29.92 20.70
N ASP A 35 3.21 -28.84 21.34
CA ASP A 35 2.36 -28.06 22.25
C ASP A 35 1.19 -27.44 21.45
N ALA A 36 1.41 -27.00 20.21
CA ALA A 36 0.34 -26.57 19.31
C ALA A 36 -0.59 -27.70 18.81
N TYR A 37 -0.14 -28.96 18.83
CA TYR A 37 -0.94 -30.13 18.42
C TYR A 37 -1.71 -30.73 19.62
N ASP A 38 -1.08 -30.76 20.80
CA ASP A 38 -1.67 -31.28 22.04
C ASP A 38 -2.66 -30.28 22.69
N ASP A 39 -2.53 -28.96 22.45
CA ASP A 39 -3.56 -27.95 22.81
C ASP A 39 -4.80 -28.02 21.91
N GLY A 40 -4.76 -28.75 20.79
CA GLY A 40 -5.89 -28.99 19.90
C GLY A 40 -6.83 -30.12 20.34
N ASP A 41 -6.43 -30.96 21.31
CA ASP A 41 -7.13 -32.21 21.66
C ASP A 41 -7.63 -32.26 23.13
N ASN A 42 -7.53 -31.16 23.88
CA ASN A 42 -7.90 -31.12 25.32
C ASN A 42 -9.02 -30.14 25.69
N ASP A 43 -9.96 -29.90 24.79
CA ASP A 43 -11.26 -29.31 25.15
C ASP A 43 -12.24 -30.39 25.65
N GLY A 44 -12.34 -30.49 26.97
CA GLY A 44 -13.63 -30.52 27.65
C GLY A 44 -14.54 -31.74 27.47
N GLN A 45 -14.08 -32.93 27.83
CA GLN A 45 -15.00 -34.04 28.13
C GLN A 45 -15.53 -33.94 29.57
N SER A 46 -16.51 -33.06 29.81
CA SER A 46 -17.50 -33.25 30.88
C SER A 46 -18.73 -32.37 30.68
N ASP A 47 -19.89 -33.03 30.66
CA ASP A 47 -21.26 -32.50 30.77
C ASP A 47 -21.91 -31.82 29.55
N ALA A 48 -22.30 -32.65 28.58
CA ALA A 48 -23.47 -32.38 27.74
C ALA A 48 -24.17 -33.70 27.35
N LYS A 49 -25.06 -34.19 28.21
CA LYS A 49 -26.10 -35.14 27.81
C LYS A 49 -27.25 -34.37 27.15
N ASN A 50 -27.71 -34.90 26.02
CA ASN A 50 -28.89 -34.53 25.23
C ASN A 50 -28.69 -33.47 24.14
N VAL A 51 -28.26 -33.93 22.96
CA VAL A 51 -28.63 -33.27 21.70
C VAL A 51 -29.48 -34.25 20.90
N ARG A 52 -30.76 -33.90 20.72
CA ARG A 52 -31.68 -34.56 19.79
C ARG A 52 -31.39 -34.02 18.39
N VAL A 53 -30.99 -34.91 17.48
CA VAL A 53 -30.96 -34.62 16.04
C VAL A 53 -32.39 -34.75 15.51
N SER A 54 -32.99 -33.65 15.06
CA SER A 54 -34.21 -33.69 14.25
C SER A 54 -33.83 -33.65 12.77
N GLN A 55 -33.77 -34.84 12.15
CA GLN A 55 -33.80 -34.94 10.68
C GLN A 55 -35.26 -34.81 10.22
N GLY A 56 -35.53 -33.76 9.45
CA GLY A 56 -36.76 -33.61 8.67
C GLY A 56 -36.77 -34.62 7.52
N ALA A 57 -37.88 -35.34 7.42
CA ALA A 57 -38.14 -36.38 6.43
C ALA A 57 -38.65 -35.79 5.10
N GLY A 58 -38.31 -36.48 4.01
CA GLY A 58 -38.96 -36.38 2.69
C GLY A 58 -37.90 -36.42 1.57
N GLY A 59 -37.86 -37.35 0.63
CA GLY A 59 -38.67 -38.53 0.34
C GLY A 59 -38.05 -39.25 -0.87
N ASP A 60 -37.96 -40.58 -0.74
CA ASP A 60 -38.05 -41.67 -1.72
C ASP A 60 -37.54 -41.55 -3.19
N GLY A 61 -36.78 -42.58 -3.61
CA GLY A 61 -36.65 -43.01 -5.01
C GLY A 61 -35.32 -43.68 -5.39
N GLY A 62 -35.29 -45.03 -5.49
CA GLY A 62 -34.10 -45.89 -5.75
C GLY A 62 -33.40 -45.69 -7.11
N GLY A 63 -32.29 -46.36 -7.46
CA GLY A 63 -31.55 -47.48 -6.88
C GLY A 63 -30.46 -47.98 -7.87
N GLY A 64 -29.43 -48.66 -7.34
CA GLY A 64 -28.39 -49.44 -8.08
C GLY A 64 -27.25 -48.59 -8.69
N GLY A 65 -25.96 -48.89 -8.57
CA GLY A 65 -25.20 -50.06 -8.13
C GLY A 65 -23.98 -50.23 -9.05
N GLY A 66 -22.76 -50.24 -8.50
CA GLY A 66 -21.54 -50.68 -9.22
C GLY A 66 -20.37 -49.70 -9.14
N GLY A 67 -19.30 -50.08 -8.42
CA GLY A 67 -18.15 -49.23 -8.13
C GLY A 67 -16.89 -49.46 -8.98
N ALA A 68 -15.90 -48.60 -8.72
CA ALA A 68 -14.43 -48.67 -8.94
C ALA A 68 -13.98 -47.20 -9.12
N GLY A 69 -12.95 -46.62 -8.50
CA GLY A 69 -11.87 -47.03 -7.62
C GLY A 69 -10.75 -45.99 -7.76
N LYS A 70 -10.03 -45.70 -6.67
CA LYS A 70 -8.84 -44.82 -6.53
C LYS A 70 -9.14 -43.31 -6.68
N GLY A 71 -8.71 -42.41 -5.80
CA GLY A 71 -7.60 -42.42 -4.86
C GLY A 71 -6.93 -41.05 -5.00
N GLY A 72 -7.26 -40.11 -4.12
CA GLY A 72 -6.71 -38.76 -4.10
C GLY A 72 -6.99 -38.14 -2.73
N ASN A 73 -5.97 -38.16 -1.88
CA ASN A 73 -5.99 -37.52 -0.58
C ASN A 73 -5.90 -36.00 -0.83
N GLY A 74 -7.05 -35.34 -0.96
CA GLY A 74 -7.16 -33.91 -0.78
C GLY A 74 -7.50 -33.66 0.68
N ASP A 75 -6.50 -33.33 1.49
CA ASP A 75 -6.76 -32.73 2.80
C ASP A 75 -7.36 -31.34 2.54
N SER A 76 -8.68 -31.29 2.39
CA SER A 76 -9.44 -30.07 2.52
C SER A 76 -9.22 -29.58 3.94
N VAL A 77 -8.44 -28.51 4.09
CA VAL A 77 -8.41 -27.72 5.33
C VAL A 77 -9.86 -27.34 5.61
N LYS A 78 -10.49 -28.03 6.55
CA LYS A 78 -11.83 -27.67 7.02
C LYS A 78 -11.67 -26.30 7.68
N GLN A 79 -12.28 -25.28 7.10
CA GLN A 79 -12.47 -24.02 7.81
C GLN A 79 -13.10 -24.35 9.18
N PRO A 80 -12.63 -23.73 10.28
CA PRO A 80 -13.24 -23.93 11.57
C PRO A 80 -14.72 -23.56 11.47
N THR A 81 -15.60 -24.50 11.75
CA THR A 81 -17.06 -24.29 11.81
C THR A 81 -17.33 -23.10 12.71
N GLN A 82 -17.76 -21.96 12.13
CA GLN A 82 -18.25 -20.83 12.91
C GLN A 82 -19.41 -21.35 13.77
N VAL A 83 -19.26 -21.22 15.09
CA VAL A 83 -20.36 -21.50 16.02
C VAL A 83 -21.41 -20.42 15.77
N VAL A 84 -22.54 -20.79 15.16
CA VAL A 84 -23.65 -19.87 14.94
C VAL A 84 -24.48 -19.81 16.21
N TYR A 85 -24.38 -18.70 16.93
CA TYR A 85 -25.19 -18.43 18.10
C TYR A 85 -26.59 -17.95 17.69
N THR A 86 -27.60 -18.39 18.42
CA THR A 86 -28.96 -17.88 18.27
C THR A 86 -29.08 -16.45 18.80
N GLU A 87 -30.08 -15.71 18.32
CA GLU A 87 -30.44 -14.38 18.85
C GLU A 87 -30.72 -14.39 20.37
N GLU A 88 -31.24 -15.51 20.89
CA GLU A 88 -31.49 -15.67 22.33
C GLU A 88 -30.17 -15.81 23.10
N GLU A 89 -29.25 -16.65 22.62
CA GLU A 89 -27.90 -16.78 23.21
C GLU A 89 -27.12 -15.48 23.16
N LEU A 90 -27.20 -14.72 22.06
CA LEU A 90 -26.54 -13.42 21.94
C LEU A 90 -27.18 -12.34 22.82
N ARG A 91 -28.46 -12.46 23.20
CA ARG A 91 -29.07 -11.57 24.20
C ARG A 91 -28.61 -11.90 25.62
N GLU A 92 -28.46 -13.18 25.95
CA GLU A 92 -27.98 -13.61 27.26
C GLU A 92 -26.47 -13.41 27.45
N LYS A 93 -25.71 -13.57 26.37
CA LYS A 93 -24.24 -13.51 26.34
C LYS A 93 -23.76 -12.70 25.14
N PRO A 94 -24.00 -11.37 25.13
CA PRO A 94 -23.67 -10.51 23.99
C PRO A 94 -22.19 -10.51 23.60
N TRP A 95 -21.28 -10.86 24.51
CA TRP A 95 -19.83 -10.93 24.24
C TRP A 95 -19.43 -12.08 23.31
N LEU A 96 -20.34 -13.04 23.03
CA LEU A 96 -20.09 -14.11 22.07
C LEU A 96 -20.09 -13.63 20.61
N ALA A 97 -20.81 -12.54 20.31
CA ALA A 97 -20.79 -11.92 18.99
C ALA A 97 -19.44 -11.23 18.76
N LEU A 98 -18.81 -11.45 17.61
CA LEU A 98 -17.54 -10.80 17.28
C LEU A 98 -17.69 -9.29 17.12
N ARG A 99 -18.82 -8.84 16.58
CA ARG A 99 -19.15 -7.42 16.34
C ARG A 99 -19.93 -6.86 17.52
N MET A 100 -19.66 -5.60 17.86
CA MET A 100 -20.40 -4.89 18.89
C MET A 100 -21.87 -4.66 18.49
N SER A 101 -22.77 -4.87 19.44
CA SER A 101 -24.17 -4.48 19.31
C SER A 101 -24.31 -2.95 19.18
N ARG A 102 -25.45 -2.50 18.64
CA ARG A 102 -25.81 -1.06 18.56
C ARG A 102 -26.76 -0.63 19.67
N ASP A 103 -26.88 -1.45 20.71
CA ASP A 103 -27.79 -1.24 21.84
C ASP A 103 -27.28 -0.13 22.77
N ILE A 104 -25.95 -0.01 22.90
CA ILE A 104 -25.26 1.08 23.60
C ILE A 104 -24.20 1.65 22.66
N LEU A 105 -24.15 2.97 22.52
CA LEU A 105 -23.15 3.64 21.69
C LEU A 105 -22.48 4.79 22.45
N PRO A 106 -21.16 5.01 22.25
CA PRO A 106 -20.48 6.15 22.80
C PRO A 106 -20.89 7.45 22.09
N VAL A 107 -21.05 8.49 22.89
CA VAL A 107 -21.27 9.86 22.45
C VAL A 107 -20.00 10.67 22.61
N HIS A 108 -19.35 10.54 23.78
CA HIS A 108 -18.18 11.32 24.14
C HIS A 108 -17.22 10.54 25.02
N TYR A 109 -15.92 10.75 24.81
CA TYR A 109 -14.84 10.31 25.69
C TYR A 109 -14.12 11.53 26.29
N ASP A 110 -14.00 11.61 27.62
CA ASP A 110 -13.02 12.48 28.30
C ASP A 110 -11.90 11.59 28.85
N ILE A 111 -10.72 11.67 28.24
CA ILE A 111 -9.58 10.78 28.49
C ILE A 111 -8.44 11.59 29.10
N THR A 112 -7.97 11.16 30.26
CA THR A 112 -6.73 11.64 30.86
C THR A 112 -5.68 10.54 30.82
N MET A 113 -4.53 10.81 30.21
CA MET A 113 -3.44 9.87 30.06
C MET A 113 -2.14 10.41 30.65
N TYR A 114 -1.41 9.57 31.37
CA TYR A 114 -0.06 9.83 31.86
C TYR A 114 0.90 8.76 31.34
N PRO A 115 1.62 9.02 30.24
CA PRO A 115 2.69 8.13 29.78
C PRO A 115 3.98 8.39 30.58
N ASP A 116 4.32 7.46 31.47
CA ASP A 116 5.50 7.55 32.33
C ASP A 116 6.71 6.83 31.71
N PHE A 117 7.15 7.32 30.55
CA PHE A 117 8.38 6.83 29.91
C PHE A 117 9.66 7.33 30.59
N TYR A 118 9.53 8.09 31.68
CA TYR A 118 10.63 8.58 32.51
C TYR A 118 11.07 7.56 33.55
N ASP A 119 10.14 6.71 33.98
CA ASP A 119 10.40 5.54 34.81
C ASP A 119 11.01 4.41 33.97
N GLU A 120 11.88 3.60 34.58
CA GLU A 120 12.49 2.43 33.95
C GLU A 120 11.44 1.42 33.47
N ALA A 121 10.32 1.30 34.18
CA ALA A 121 9.22 0.40 33.81
C ALA A 121 8.44 0.87 32.58
N SER A 122 8.54 2.16 32.20
CA SER A 122 7.89 2.77 31.03
C SER A 122 6.42 2.37 30.89
N GLN A 123 5.66 2.55 31.98
CA GLN A 123 4.22 2.30 32.01
C GLN A 123 3.45 3.56 31.61
N PHE A 124 2.15 3.40 31.38
CA PHE A 124 1.22 4.51 31.30
C PHE A 124 -0.02 4.24 32.14
N TYR A 125 -0.64 5.33 32.60
CA TYR A 125 -1.83 5.29 33.44
C TYR A 125 -2.91 6.17 32.82
N GLY A 126 -4.12 5.62 32.73
CA GLY A 126 -5.26 6.29 32.13
C GLY A 126 -6.46 6.33 33.07
N ASN A 127 -7.24 7.40 32.94
CA ASN A 127 -8.58 7.48 33.47
C ASN A 127 -9.46 8.07 32.39
N GLU A 128 -10.56 7.40 32.07
CA GLU A 128 -11.51 7.87 31.08
C GLU A 128 -12.94 7.88 31.62
N THR A 129 -13.73 8.76 31.06
CA THR A 129 -15.17 8.84 31.27
C THR A 129 -15.85 8.82 29.91
N ILE A 130 -16.68 7.81 29.69
CA ILE A 130 -17.39 7.58 28.43
C ILE A 130 -18.87 7.90 28.66
N GLU A 131 -19.38 8.90 27.95
CA GLU A 131 -20.81 9.17 27.86
C GLU A 131 -21.43 8.20 26.84
N LEU A 132 -22.42 7.43 27.26
CA LEU A 132 -23.04 6.36 26.50
C LEU A 132 -24.53 6.64 26.30
N GLU A 133 -25.00 6.53 25.07
CA GLU A 133 -26.42 6.51 24.70
C GLU A 133 -26.93 5.06 24.74
N VAL A 134 -27.94 4.81 25.55
CA VAL A 134 -28.62 3.51 25.68
C VAL A 134 -29.86 3.52 24.79
N ARG A 135 -29.80 2.78 23.69
CA ARG A 135 -30.87 2.68 22.68
C ARG A 135 -31.80 1.50 22.93
N ARG A 136 -31.29 0.46 23.58
CA ARG A 136 -32.07 -0.71 23.99
C ARG A 136 -31.68 -1.11 25.41
N ALA A 137 -32.70 -1.47 26.21
CA ALA A 137 -32.49 -1.84 27.60
C ALA A 137 -31.61 -3.09 27.69
N THR A 138 -30.65 -3.08 28.60
CA THR A 138 -29.63 -4.14 28.72
C THR A 138 -28.96 -4.14 30.09
N HIS A 139 -28.42 -5.29 30.47
CA HIS A 139 -27.55 -5.45 31.63
C HIS A 139 -26.06 -5.26 31.31
N PHE A 140 -25.69 -5.13 30.04
CA PHE A 140 -24.30 -5.28 29.61
C PHE A 140 -23.79 -4.04 28.88
N ILE A 141 -22.60 -3.58 29.28
CA ILE A 141 -21.77 -2.65 28.52
C ILE A 141 -20.52 -3.41 28.07
N LEU A 142 -20.28 -3.47 26.76
CA LEU A 142 -19.13 -4.15 26.16
C LEU A 142 -18.21 -3.10 25.55
N ILE A 143 -16.92 -3.21 25.83
CA ILE A 143 -15.88 -2.36 25.24
C ILE A 143 -14.71 -3.23 24.81
N HIS A 144 -14.01 -2.86 23.75
CA HIS A 144 -12.81 -3.57 23.32
C HIS A 144 -11.64 -3.26 24.27
N ILE A 145 -10.90 -4.31 24.63
CA ILE A 145 -9.63 -4.24 25.35
C ILE A 145 -8.72 -5.38 24.89
N HIS A 146 -7.43 -5.09 24.72
CA HIS A 146 -6.43 -6.14 24.56
C HIS A 146 -5.67 -6.31 25.88
N THR A 147 -6.01 -7.36 26.64
CA THR A 147 -5.55 -7.56 28.03
C THR A 147 -4.05 -7.81 28.16
N THR A 148 -3.40 -8.28 27.10
CA THR A 148 -1.94 -8.34 27.02
C THR A 148 -1.29 -6.96 27.16
N TYR A 149 -1.96 -5.87 26.77
CA TYR A 149 -1.41 -4.51 26.77
C TYR A 149 -1.99 -3.63 27.87
N LEU A 150 -3.26 -3.84 28.23
CA LEU A 150 -4.00 -3.02 29.18
C LEU A 150 -4.60 -3.84 30.32
N ASN A 151 -4.66 -3.23 31.50
CA ASN A 151 -5.35 -3.74 32.67
C ASN A 151 -6.31 -2.68 33.23
N VAL A 152 -7.58 -3.02 33.41
CA VAL A 152 -8.58 -2.13 34.05
C VAL A 152 -8.45 -2.23 35.56
N THR A 153 -8.21 -1.11 36.22
CA THR A 153 -7.96 -1.01 37.66
C THR A 153 -9.18 -0.54 38.45
N SER A 154 -10.13 0.15 37.80
CA SER A 154 -11.39 0.55 38.42
C SER A 154 -12.51 0.70 37.39
N THR A 155 -13.75 0.46 37.82
CA THR A 155 -14.94 0.57 36.98
C THR A 155 -16.08 1.17 37.79
N ARG A 156 -16.76 2.17 37.22
CA ARG A 156 -17.93 2.80 37.82
C ARG A 156 -18.94 3.17 36.73
N VAL A 157 -20.21 2.88 36.97
CA VAL A 157 -21.30 3.22 36.05
C VAL A 157 -22.26 4.17 36.78
N GLN A 158 -22.67 5.24 36.11
CA GLN A 158 -23.61 6.22 36.65
C GLN A 158 -24.72 6.52 35.66
N ASP A 159 -25.90 6.83 36.16
CA ASP A 159 -26.92 7.55 35.38
C ASP A 159 -26.42 8.97 35.10
N THR A 160 -26.40 9.38 33.83
CA THR A 160 -25.82 10.67 33.42
C THR A 160 -26.66 11.86 33.91
N GLU A 161 -27.98 11.71 34.03
CA GLU A 161 -28.87 12.81 34.42
C GLU A 161 -28.91 13.01 35.93
N SER A 162 -29.10 11.93 36.69
CA SER A 162 -29.22 11.99 38.15
C SER A 162 -27.87 11.95 38.85
N GLY A 163 -26.81 11.50 38.17
CA GLY A 163 -25.50 11.24 38.76
C GLY A 163 -25.47 10.07 39.75
N ALA A 164 -26.54 9.27 39.81
CA ALA A 164 -26.65 8.15 40.74
C ALA A 164 -25.81 6.97 40.25
N ASP A 165 -25.18 6.25 41.18
CA ASP A 165 -24.44 5.05 40.85
C ASP A 165 -25.39 3.93 40.41
N ILE A 166 -25.03 3.27 39.31
CA ILE A 166 -25.64 2.02 38.86
C ILE A 166 -24.74 0.89 39.36
N GLU A 167 -25.32 -0.01 40.16
CA GLU A 167 -24.59 -1.12 40.76
C GLU A 167 -24.04 -2.07 39.68
N VAL A 168 -22.73 -2.27 39.69
CA VAL A 168 -22.03 -3.25 38.84
C VAL A 168 -22.06 -4.60 39.55
N ALA A 169 -22.73 -5.59 38.95
CA ALA A 169 -22.79 -6.94 39.47
C ALA A 169 -21.44 -7.67 39.33
N ARG A 170 -20.80 -7.54 38.17
CA ARG A 170 -19.45 -8.07 37.91
C ARG A 170 -18.82 -7.44 36.67
N VAL A 171 -17.49 -7.60 36.58
CA VAL A 171 -16.71 -7.30 35.39
C VAL A 171 -15.82 -8.48 35.02
N PHE A 172 -15.56 -8.71 33.75
CA PHE A 172 -14.63 -9.75 33.29
C PHE A 172 -14.13 -9.48 31.86
N ASN A 173 -12.98 -10.08 31.52
CA ASN A 173 -12.45 -10.10 30.15
C ASN A 173 -12.98 -11.32 29.40
N TYR A 174 -13.40 -11.11 28.15
CA TYR A 174 -13.70 -12.16 27.19
C TYR A 174 -12.67 -12.09 26.05
N GLU A 175 -11.55 -12.78 26.28
CA GLU A 175 -10.36 -12.79 25.42
C GLU A 175 -10.64 -13.14 23.94
N PRO A 176 -11.50 -14.12 23.58
CA PRO A 176 -11.64 -14.54 22.19
C PRO A 176 -12.10 -13.45 21.22
N ASN A 177 -12.83 -12.45 21.73
CA ASN A 177 -13.30 -11.28 20.98
C ASN A 177 -12.75 -9.96 21.54
N GLU A 178 -11.73 -10.03 22.41
CA GLU A 178 -11.08 -8.85 23.02
C GLU A 178 -12.06 -7.89 23.70
N PHE A 179 -13.03 -8.40 24.47
CA PHE A 179 -13.99 -7.57 25.21
C PHE A 179 -13.67 -7.47 26.70
N PHE A 180 -13.87 -6.28 27.26
CA PHE A 180 -14.16 -6.08 28.68
C PHE A 180 -15.67 -5.95 28.84
N VAL A 181 -16.26 -6.79 29.69
CA VAL A 181 -17.71 -6.85 29.91
C VAL A 181 -18.02 -6.28 31.29
N VAL A 182 -18.90 -5.29 31.33
CA VAL A 182 -19.49 -4.74 32.55
C VAL A 182 -20.93 -5.19 32.64
N GLU A 183 -21.27 -6.00 33.65
CA GLU A 183 -22.63 -6.45 33.92
C GLU A 183 -23.21 -5.65 35.10
N THR A 184 -24.34 -4.97 34.88
CA THR A 184 -25.05 -4.22 35.91
C THR A 184 -26.08 -5.10 36.62
N ALA A 185 -26.23 -4.90 37.94
CA ALA A 185 -27.18 -5.65 38.76
C ALA A 185 -28.64 -5.37 38.39
N GLN A 186 -28.89 -4.20 37.80
CA GLN A 186 -30.18 -3.74 37.34
C GLN A 186 -30.09 -3.44 35.85
N GLU A 187 -31.17 -3.67 35.11
CA GLU A 187 -31.25 -3.36 33.69
C GLU A 187 -31.13 -1.85 33.50
N ILE A 188 -30.25 -1.43 32.61
CA ILE A 188 -30.11 -0.03 32.23
C ILE A 188 -31.29 0.29 31.30
N PRO A 189 -32.17 1.24 31.64
CA PRO A 189 -33.36 1.53 30.85
C PRO A 189 -33.03 2.19 29.52
N ALA A 190 -33.87 1.97 28.51
CA ALA A 190 -33.83 2.66 27.23
C ALA A 190 -35.15 3.40 26.93
N PRO A 191 -35.10 4.58 26.28
CA PRO A 191 -33.89 5.36 26.01
C PRO A 191 -33.29 5.91 27.32
N GLY A 192 -31.96 6.01 27.39
CA GLY A 192 -31.27 6.51 28.58
C GLY A 192 -29.83 6.94 28.27
N ASN A 193 -29.21 7.69 29.17
CA ASN A 193 -27.80 8.05 29.08
C ASN A 193 -27.09 7.58 30.35
N VAL A 194 -25.97 6.88 30.17
CA VAL A 194 -25.12 6.46 31.27
C VAL A 194 -23.69 6.88 31.04
N THR A 195 -22.95 7.02 32.14
CA THR A 195 -21.55 7.36 32.14
C THR A 195 -20.75 6.20 32.69
N LEU A 196 -19.80 5.70 31.90
CA LEU A 196 -18.85 4.67 32.29
C LEU A 196 -17.50 5.32 32.60
N THR A 197 -17.03 5.22 33.84
CA THR A 197 -15.70 5.68 34.25
C THR A 197 -14.78 4.48 34.46
N LEU A 198 -13.60 4.52 33.84
CA LEU A 198 -12.61 3.46 33.89
C LEU A 198 -11.24 4.03 34.24
N GLY A 199 -10.60 3.45 35.26
CA GLY A 199 -9.16 3.59 35.48
C GLY A 199 -8.44 2.39 34.88
N PHE A 200 -7.30 2.62 34.23
CA PHE A 200 -6.52 1.55 33.61
C PHE A 200 -5.02 1.87 33.59
N GLU A 201 -4.21 0.85 33.38
CA GLU A 201 -2.76 0.94 33.23
C GLU A 201 -2.28 0.04 32.10
N GLY A 202 -1.12 0.36 31.53
CA GLY A 202 -0.51 -0.41 30.45
C GLY A 202 0.97 -0.10 30.28
N SER A 203 1.59 -0.75 29.28
CA SER A 203 3.04 -0.67 29.05
C SER A 203 3.37 -0.08 27.68
N LEU A 204 4.35 0.83 27.64
CA LEU A 204 4.81 1.52 26.43
C LEU A 204 5.84 0.72 25.61
N VAL A 205 6.29 -0.45 26.09
CA VAL A 205 7.44 -1.18 25.51
C VAL A 205 7.08 -2.55 24.94
N LYS A 206 5.78 -2.87 24.80
CA LYS A 206 5.29 -4.16 24.29
C LYS A 206 5.16 -4.25 22.77
N GLY A 207 5.42 -3.16 22.05
CA GLY A 207 5.34 -3.09 20.59
C GLY A 207 5.36 -1.66 20.07
N ILE A 208 5.32 -1.49 18.75
CA ILE A 208 5.34 -0.20 18.03
C ILE A 208 3.95 0.17 17.44
N VAL A 209 2.89 -0.36 18.06
CA VAL A 209 1.47 -0.07 17.77
C VAL A 209 0.71 0.06 19.09
N GLY A 210 -0.48 0.67 19.08
CA GLY A 210 -1.11 1.14 20.31
C GLY A 210 -0.45 2.45 20.76
N ILE A 211 -0.27 2.64 22.06
CA ILE A 211 0.56 3.72 22.63
C ILE A 211 1.92 3.13 22.99
N TYR A 212 3.00 3.77 22.54
CA TYR A 212 4.34 3.20 22.69
C TYR A 212 5.43 4.25 22.86
N LYS A 213 6.56 3.81 23.41
CA LYS A 213 7.79 4.60 23.60
C LYS A 213 8.68 4.46 22.36
N SER A 214 9.17 5.59 21.86
CA SER A 214 10.20 5.66 20.82
C SER A 214 11.39 6.47 21.33
N THR A 215 12.56 6.30 20.70
CA THR A 215 13.81 6.93 21.13
C THR A 215 14.56 7.56 19.97
N TYR A 216 15.32 8.62 20.24
CA TYR A 216 16.24 9.17 19.25
C TYR A 216 17.50 9.73 19.92
N LEU A 217 18.60 9.76 19.18
CA LEU A 217 19.80 10.48 19.56
C LEU A 217 19.71 11.91 19.03
N ASN A 218 19.71 12.90 19.93
CA ASN A 218 19.83 14.29 19.52
C ASN A 218 21.29 14.57 19.14
N THR A 219 21.59 14.66 17.85
CA THR A 219 22.97 14.84 17.37
C THR A 219 23.58 16.19 17.74
N LYS A 220 22.78 17.21 18.09
CA LYS A 220 23.26 18.52 18.55
C LYS A 220 23.72 18.49 20.01
N THR A 221 23.09 17.68 20.87
CA THR A 221 23.44 17.60 22.30
C THR A 221 24.15 16.30 22.70
N ASN A 222 24.15 15.31 21.80
CA ASN A 222 24.59 13.94 22.04
C ASN A 222 23.83 13.23 23.18
N GLU A 223 22.58 13.63 23.42
CA GLU A 223 21.71 13.02 24.43
C GLU A 223 20.69 12.08 23.76
N THR A 224 20.50 10.89 24.34
CA THR A 224 19.36 10.03 24.00
C THR A 224 18.10 10.61 24.62
N ARG A 225 17.08 10.81 23.79
CA ARG A 225 15.79 11.37 24.16
C ARG A 225 14.71 10.32 23.94
N HIS A 226 13.64 10.43 24.71
CA HIS A 226 12.49 9.52 24.65
C HIS A 226 11.24 10.31 24.30
N ILE A 227 10.37 9.69 23.51
CA ILE A 227 9.04 10.19 23.20
C ILE A 227 8.01 9.11 23.49
N THR A 228 6.76 9.51 23.66
CA THR A 228 5.59 8.62 23.52
C THR A 228 4.78 9.04 22.31
N THR A 229 4.33 8.07 21.53
CA THR A 229 3.47 8.27 20.36
C THR A 229 2.42 7.16 20.27
N SER A 230 1.53 7.23 19.28
CA SER A 230 0.47 6.26 19.07
C SER A 230 0.30 5.85 17.60
N LYS A 231 -0.13 4.62 17.36
CA LYS A 231 -0.67 4.12 16.07
C LYS A 231 -1.84 3.18 16.36
N PHE A 232 -3.06 3.56 15.98
CA PHE A 232 -4.26 2.81 16.36
C PHE A 232 -4.95 2.01 15.26
N GLU A 233 -4.82 2.36 13.99
CA GLU A 233 -5.44 1.51 12.97
C GLU A 233 -4.69 0.18 12.76
N PRO A 234 -5.40 -0.92 12.48
CA PRO A 234 -6.86 -0.96 12.37
C PRO A 234 -7.58 -1.11 13.71
N THR A 235 -7.05 -1.93 14.62
CA THR A 235 -7.74 -2.32 15.86
C THR A 235 -6.80 -2.26 17.06
N TYR A 236 -5.96 -1.22 17.14
CA TYR A 236 -4.96 -1.04 18.18
C TYR A 236 -5.29 0.08 19.17
N ALA A 237 -6.39 0.85 18.99
CA ALA A 237 -6.84 1.80 20.02
C ALA A 237 -7.14 1.07 21.34
N ARG A 238 -7.72 -0.14 21.24
CA ARG A 238 -7.94 -1.08 22.36
C ARG A 238 -6.68 -1.55 23.11
N ARG A 239 -5.48 -1.19 22.64
CA ARG A 239 -4.19 -1.40 23.35
C ARG A 239 -3.73 -0.18 24.14
N ALA A 240 -4.39 0.97 23.97
CA ALA A 240 -4.06 2.23 24.63
C ALA A 240 -5.15 2.70 25.61
N PHE A 241 -6.43 2.50 25.27
CA PHE A 241 -7.55 2.77 26.18
C PHE A 241 -8.75 1.85 25.84
N PRO A 242 -9.55 1.41 26.83
CA PRO A 242 -10.77 0.64 26.57
C PRO A 242 -11.78 1.44 25.72
N CYS A 243 -12.24 0.91 24.59
CA CYS A 243 -13.08 1.70 23.69
C CYS A 243 -13.98 0.88 22.76
N PHE A 244 -14.91 1.54 22.08
CA PHE A 244 -15.74 0.91 21.06
C PHE A 244 -14.96 0.90 19.74
N ASP A 245 -13.94 0.03 19.68
CA ASP A 245 -12.92 0.04 18.63
C ASP A 245 -13.37 -0.57 17.29
N GLU A 246 -14.42 0.00 16.70
CA GLU A 246 -14.91 -0.24 15.34
C GLU A 246 -15.06 1.09 14.58
N PRO A 247 -14.71 1.16 13.28
CA PRO A 247 -14.67 2.42 12.54
C PRO A 247 -16.03 3.10 12.42
N ASN A 248 -17.15 2.35 12.43
CA ASN A 248 -18.50 2.91 12.39
C ASN A 248 -19.11 3.24 13.74
N ILE A 249 -18.32 3.26 14.80
CA ILE A 249 -18.73 3.74 16.11
C ILE A 249 -17.98 5.05 16.40
N LYS A 250 -18.36 6.12 15.69
CA LYS A 250 -17.76 7.45 15.87
C LYS A 250 -18.25 8.12 17.16
N ALA A 251 -17.33 8.79 17.83
CA ALA A 251 -17.59 9.59 19.03
C ALA A 251 -16.76 10.87 19.03
N GLU A 252 -17.00 11.75 20.01
CA GLU A 252 -16.19 12.95 20.23
C GLU A 252 -15.19 12.71 21.35
N TYR A 253 -14.01 13.33 21.30
CA TYR A 253 -12.92 13.09 22.24
C TYR A 253 -12.42 14.38 22.85
N THR A 254 -12.29 14.39 24.18
CA THR A 254 -11.58 15.41 24.94
C THR A 254 -10.37 14.73 25.56
N ILE A 255 -9.17 15.16 25.18
CA ILE A 255 -7.93 14.51 25.58
C ILE A 255 -7.16 15.41 26.54
N THR A 256 -6.60 14.82 27.58
CA THR A 256 -5.72 15.46 28.54
C THR A 256 -4.46 14.62 28.71
N LEU A 257 -3.30 15.18 28.39
CA LEU A 257 -2.00 14.50 28.56
C LEU A 257 -1.24 15.11 29.75
N ILE A 258 -0.79 14.26 30.67
CA ILE A 258 0.07 14.63 31.79
C ILE A 258 1.52 14.33 31.41
N HIS A 259 2.42 15.27 31.62
CA HIS A 259 3.83 15.14 31.23
C HIS A 259 4.75 16.03 32.07
N LYS A 260 6.07 15.86 31.93
CA LYS A 260 7.05 16.78 32.54
C LYS A 260 7.01 18.16 31.87
N PRO A 261 7.28 19.26 32.60
CA PRO A 261 7.28 20.62 32.05
C PRO A 261 8.24 20.87 30.89
N SER A 262 9.30 20.06 30.76
CA SER A 262 10.29 20.16 29.67
C SER A 262 9.84 19.52 28.36
N TYR A 263 8.68 18.85 28.35
CA TYR A 263 8.08 18.22 27.18
C TYR A 263 6.86 19.02 26.72
N ILE A 264 6.51 18.87 25.45
CA ILE A 264 5.23 19.28 24.87
C ILE A 264 4.32 18.07 24.73
N ALA A 265 3.01 18.33 24.64
CA ALA A 265 2.00 17.35 24.34
C ALA A 265 1.23 17.77 23.09
N LEU A 266 0.99 16.83 22.19
CA LEU A 266 0.24 17.01 20.95
C LEU A 266 -0.87 15.96 20.85
N SER A 267 -1.97 16.35 20.22
CA SER A 267 -3.11 15.47 19.92
C SER A 267 -3.89 16.02 18.72
N ASN A 268 -5.02 15.40 18.38
CA ASN A 268 -5.85 15.73 17.22
C ASN A 268 -6.28 17.21 17.18
N MET A 269 -6.70 17.75 18.31
CA MET A 269 -7.25 19.10 18.43
C MET A 269 -6.25 20.10 19.02
N PRO A 270 -6.43 21.41 18.85
CA PRO A 270 -5.61 22.41 19.52
C PRO A 270 -5.76 22.36 21.04
N GLN A 271 -4.76 22.86 21.74
CA GLN A 271 -4.81 23.08 23.18
C GLN A 271 -5.89 24.11 23.56
N ASN A 272 -6.73 23.79 24.55
CA ASN A 272 -7.86 24.65 24.96
C ASN A 272 -7.41 25.82 25.86
N ARG A 273 -6.42 25.57 26.73
CA ARG A 273 -5.80 26.56 27.64
C ARG A 273 -4.33 26.25 27.85
N LYS A 274 -3.54 27.24 28.26
CA LYS A 274 -2.13 27.05 28.65
C LYS A 274 -1.98 25.85 29.60
N THR A 275 -0.90 25.12 29.43
CA THR A 275 -0.50 23.99 30.26
C THR A 275 -0.49 24.41 31.73
N ILE A 276 -1.18 23.65 32.58
CA ILE A 276 -1.36 23.94 34.00
C ILE A 276 -0.64 22.89 34.86
N PRO A 277 -0.24 23.21 36.11
CA PRO A 277 0.21 22.19 37.05
C PRO A 277 -0.82 21.05 37.16
N SER A 278 -0.36 19.81 37.12
CA SER A 278 -1.23 18.64 37.27
C SER A 278 -1.87 18.63 38.65
N SER A 279 -3.20 18.48 38.71
CA SER A 279 -3.94 18.29 39.96
C SER A 279 -3.82 16.87 40.50
N VAL A 280 -3.31 15.94 39.68
CA VAL A 280 -3.23 14.51 39.99
C VAL A 280 -1.83 14.13 40.47
N ILE A 281 -0.79 14.64 39.81
CA ILE A 281 0.61 14.25 40.06
C ILE A 281 1.47 15.49 40.32
N PRO A 282 1.93 15.71 41.58
CA PRO A 282 2.78 16.86 41.91
C PRO A 282 4.05 16.92 41.07
N GLY A 283 4.42 18.13 40.62
CA GLY A 283 5.63 18.36 39.82
C GLY A 283 5.48 18.13 38.32
N LEU A 284 4.36 17.54 37.87
CA LEU A 284 4.01 17.41 36.46
C LEU A 284 3.04 18.51 36.03
N VAL A 285 2.84 18.60 34.72
CA VAL A 285 1.86 19.50 34.10
C VAL A 285 0.84 18.72 33.30
N SER A 286 -0.30 19.35 33.04
CA SER A 286 -1.41 18.80 32.28
C SER A 286 -1.75 19.72 31.12
N THR A 287 -1.85 19.13 29.93
CA THR A 287 -2.24 19.80 28.68
C THR A 287 -3.57 19.22 28.22
N LYS A 288 -4.64 20.03 28.27
CA LYS A 288 -6.00 19.68 27.83
C LYS A 288 -6.30 20.24 26.45
N PHE A 289 -6.75 19.38 25.55
CA PHE A 289 -7.11 19.71 24.19
C PHE A 289 -8.60 20.07 24.06
N GLN A 290 -8.95 20.75 22.97
CA GLN A 290 -10.34 21.04 22.63
C GLN A 290 -11.09 19.73 22.31
N ARG A 291 -12.42 19.74 22.52
CA ARG A 291 -13.29 18.62 22.14
C ARG A 291 -13.25 18.43 20.63
N SER A 292 -13.01 17.21 20.17
CA SER A 292 -13.00 16.88 18.75
C SER A 292 -14.40 16.90 18.15
N VAL A 293 -14.43 16.94 16.82
CA VAL A 293 -15.57 16.48 16.02
C VAL A 293 -15.77 14.97 16.18
N LYS A 294 -16.90 14.44 15.70
CA LYS A 294 -17.15 12.99 15.66
C LYS A 294 -16.14 12.31 14.74
N MET A 295 -15.39 11.36 15.28
CA MET A 295 -14.40 10.58 14.56
C MET A 295 -14.29 9.15 15.11
N SER A 296 -13.69 8.26 14.33
CA SER A 296 -13.47 6.87 14.71
C SER A 296 -12.30 6.73 15.69
N THR A 297 -12.31 5.69 16.52
CA THR A 297 -11.29 5.44 17.57
C THR A 297 -9.87 5.37 17.00
N TYR A 298 -9.71 4.76 15.83
CA TYR A 298 -8.40 4.56 15.20
C TYR A 298 -7.67 5.86 14.82
N LEU A 299 -8.39 6.99 14.77
CA LEU A 299 -7.85 8.30 14.42
C LEU A 299 -7.36 9.09 15.64
N VAL A 300 -7.70 8.66 16.86
CA VAL A 300 -7.22 9.30 18.10
C VAL A 300 -5.69 9.24 18.16
N CYS A 301 -5.05 10.32 18.60
CA CYS A 301 -3.59 10.42 18.65
C CYS A 301 -3.08 11.03 19.96
N TYR A 302 -2.04 10.43 20.53
CA TYR A 302 -1.36 10.88 21.75
C TYR A 302 0.14 10.98 21.50
N ILE A 303 0.70 12.19 21.63
CA ILE A 303 2.15 12.38 21.52
C ILE A 303 2.66 13.24 22.67
N VAL A 304 3.72 12.77 23.34
CA VAL A 304 4.50 13.55 24.31
C VAL A 304 5.96 13.49 23.87
N CYS A 305 6.51 14.65 23.49
CA CYS A 305 7.86 14.77 22.91
C CYS A 305 8.47 16.14 23.26
N ASP A 306 9.67 16.40 22.78
CA ASP A 306 10.41 17.66 22.90
C ASP A 306 10.80 18.22 21.53
N PHE A 307 9.95 17.95 20.53
CA PHE A 307 10.18 18.34 19.14
C PHE A 307 9.99 19.84 18.92
N GLU A 308 10.61 20.33 17.85
CA GLU A 308 10.39 21.68 17.33
C GLU A 308 9.46 21.62 16.12
N TYR A 309 8.94 22.77 15.69
CA TYR A 309 8.13 22.86 14.47
C TYR A 309 8.45 24.10 13.63
N ARG A 310 8.09 24.01 12.36
CA ARG A 310 7.89 25.16 11.46
C ARG A 310 6.40 25.29 11.16
N GLU A 311 5.92 26.51 10.93
CA GLU A 311 4.49 26.81 10.76
C GLU A 311 4.24 27.64 9.49
N THR A 312 3.14 27.33 8.82
CA THR A 312 2.55 28.13 7.75
C THR A 312 1.04 28.18 7.92
N PHE A 313 0.34 28.88 7.02
CA PHE A 313 -1.11 28.99 7.05
C PHE A 313 -1.70 28.63 5.69
N SER A 314 -2.81 27.88 5.73
CA SER A 314 -3.66 27.60 4.56
C SER A 314 -4.24 28.89 3.97
N LYS A 315 -4.82 28.82 2.77
CA LYS A 315 -5.58 29.92 2.16
C LYS A 315 -6.74 30.41 3.04
N THR A 316 -7.29 29.51 3.86
CA THR A 316 -8.38 29.78 4.82
C THR A 316 -7.88 30.23 6.21
N GLY A 317 -6.56 30.43 6.37
CA GLY A 317 -5.96 30.97 7.59
C GLY A 317 -5.74 29.93 8.70
N LYS A 318 -5.76 28.63 8.37
CA LYS A 318 -5.55 27.55 9.34
C LYS A 318 -4.06 27.27 9.51
N PRO A 319 -3.53 27.21 10.75
CA PRO A 319 -2.15 26.84 10.97
C PRO A 319 -1.88 25.41 10.52
N ILE A 320 -0.79 25.25 9.76
CA ILE A 320 -0.21 23.99 9.35
C ILE A 320 1.20 23.92 9.94
N ARG A 321 1.53 22.83 10.62
CA ARG A 321 2.84 22.67 11.25
C ARG A 321 3.48 21.36 10.88
N VAL A 322 4.80 21.37 10.73
CA VAL A 322 5.60 20.14 10.60
C VAL A 322 6.57 20.07 11.78
N TYR A 323 6.44 19.01 12.57
CA TYR A 323 7.24 18.73 13.76
C TYR A 323 8.34 17.71 13.44
N ALA A 324 9.52 17.94 14.02
CA ALA A 324 10.65 17.01 13.93
C ALA A 324 11.54 17.13 15.18
N THR A 325 12.48 16.20 15.33
CA THR A 325 13.50 16.30 16.37
C THR A 325 14.28 17.63 16.22
N PRO A 326 14.74 18.26 17.32
CA PRO A 326 15.41 19.56 17.26
C PRO A 326 16.64 19.60 16.33
N ASP A 327 17.31 18.46 16.13
CA ASP A 327 18.46 18.34 15.25
C ASP A 327 18.12 18.22 13.76
N LYS A 328 16.89 17.82 13.42
CA LYS A 328 16.41 17.65 12.04
C LYS A 328 15.38 18.68 11.59
N ILE A 329 15.08 19.68 12.43
CA ILE A 329 14.03 20.68 12.14
C ILE A 329 14.22 21.44 10.83
N ASP A 330 15.45 21.56 10.32
CA ASP A 330 15.73 22.27 9.06
C ASP A 330 15.38 21.44 7.81
N GLN A 331 14.98 20.17 7.98
CA GLN A 331 14.58 19.25 6.91
C GLN A 331 13.07 19.26 6.61
N VAL A 332 12.27 20.08 7.32
CA VAL A 332 10.79 20.03 7.25
C VAL A 332 10.18 20.98 6.21
N GLU A 333 10.94 21.95 5.71
CA GLU A 333 10.41 23.07 4.90
C GLU A 333 9.70 22.60 3.62
N TYR A 334 10.26 21.58 2.95
CA TYR A 334 9.66 21.02 1.74
C TYR A 334 8.24 20.47 2.01
N SER A 335 8.12 19.68 3.05
CA SER A 335 6.87 19.03 3.45
C SER A 335 5.87 20.02 4.01
N LEU A 336 6.32 21.09 4.68
CA LEU A 336 5.45 22.17 5.15
C LEU A 336 4.79 22.90 3.97
N ASP A 337 5.57 23.24 2.94
CA ASP A 337 5.05 23.87 1.74
C ASP A 337 4.13 22.93 0.95
N LEU A 338 4.44 21.64 0.90
CA LEU A 338 3.60 20.64 0.23
C LEU A 338 2.28 20.39 0.97
N ALA A 339 2.31 20.27 2.29
CA ALA A 339 1.10 20.12 3.10
C ALA A 339 0.17 21.33 2.93
N LYS A 340 0.72 22.55 2.84
CA LYS A 340 -0.06 23.73 2.50
C LYS A 340 -0.70 23.64 1.12
N HIS A 341 0.10 23.34 0.10
CA HIS A 341 -0.37 23.23 -1.27
C HIS A 341 -1.51 22.21 -1.41
N THR A 342 -1.31 21.00 -0.88
CA THR A 342 -2.27 19.90 -0.95
C THR A 342 -3.55 20.20 -0.17
N LEU A 343 -3.46 20.80 1.03
CA LEU A 343 -4.66 21.21 1.77
C LEU A 343 -5.50 22.21 0.97
N ASP A 344 -4.85 23.24 0.42
CA ASP A 344 -5.52 24.28 -0.36
C ASP A 344 -6.15 23.69 -1.64
N LEU A 345 -5.42 22.81 -2.34
CA LEU A 345 -5.89 22.12 -3.54
C LEU A 345 -7.11 21.23 -3.24
N TYR A 346 -7.05 20.40 -2.20
CA TYR A 346 -8.13 19.48 -1.87
C TYR A 346 -9.39 20.21 -1.38
N GLU A 347 -9.26 21.33 -0.67
CA GLU A 347 -10.40 22.18 -0.35
C GLU A 347 -11.13 22.67 -1.61
N ASP A 348 -10.38 23.04 -2.67
CA ASP A 348 -10.95 23.47 -3.95
C ASP A 348 -11.53 22.31 -4.75
N MET A 349 -10.78 21.21 -4.91
CA MET A 349 -11.19 20.03 -5.67
C MET A 349 -12.46 19.41 -5.12
N PHE A 350 -12.57 19.27 -3.80
CA PHE A 350 -13.76 18.68 -3.17
C PHE A 350 -14.84 19.71 -2.87
N ASN A 351 -14.59 21.00 -3.14
CA ASN A 351 -15.50 22.10 -2.83
C ASN A 351 -16.03 21.98 -1.38
N MET A 352 -15.11 21.70 -0.45
CA MET A 352 -15.40 21.38 0.94
C MET A 352 -14.21 21.79 1.80
N SER A 353 -14.42 22.73 2.71
CA SER A 353 -13.36 23.17 3.62
C SER A 353 -12.93 22.04 4.56
N TYR A 354 -11.63 21.97 4.83
CA TYR A 354 -11.10 21.19 5.94
C TYR A 354 -11.81 21.65 7.22
N PRO A 355 -12.21 20.78 8.15
CA PRO A 355 -13.05 21.25 9.26
C PRO A 355 -12.29 21.59 10.54
N LEU A 356 -11.11 20.99 10.78
CA LEU A 356 -10.39 21.22 12.02
C LEU A 356 -9.69 22.58 12.04
N PRO A 357 -9.46 23.16 13.22
CA PRO A 357 -8.80 24.47 13.36
C PRO A 357 -7.29 24.46 13.07
N LYS A 358 -6.65 23.29 12.94
CA LYS A 358 -5.20 23.13 12.65
C LYS A 358 -4.93 21.81 11.94
N GLN A 359 -3.80 21.71 11.26
CA GLN A 359 -3.25 20.45 10.76
C GLN A 359 -1.77 20.35 11.11
N ASP A 360 -1.39 19.35 11.89
CA ASP A 360 0.00 19.08 12.23
C ASP A 360 0.48 17.82 11.49
N LEU A 361 1.75 17.79 11.12
CA LEU A 361 2.46 16.62 10.60
C LEU A 361 3.69 16.40 11.51
N ILE A 362 4.07 15.16 11.78
CA ILE A 362 5.18 14.87 12.69
C ILE A 362 6.02 13.67 12.23
N ALA A 363 7.34 13.85 12.21
CA ALA A 363 8.31 12.81 11.88
C ALA A 363 8.67 11.97 13.12
N ILE A 364 8.17 10.74 13.20
CA ILE A 364 8.40 9.80 14.30
C ILE A 364 9.64 8.93 13.98
N PRO A 365 10.63 8.83 14.90
CA PRO A 365 11.83 8.02 14.70
C PRO A 365 11.53 6.54 14.46
N ASP A 366 10.76 5.91 15.35
CA ASP A 366 10.36 4.50 15.22
C ASP A 366 8.88 4.41 14.79
N PHE A 367 8.64 4.08 13.52
CA PHE A 367 7.29 4.00 12.96
C PHE A 367 7.10 2.78 12.05
N VAL A 368 6.10 1.95 12.35
CA VAL A 368 5.87 0.66 11.66
C VAL A 368 5.44 0.85 10.20
N SER A 369 4.62 1.88 9.93
CA SER A 369 4.08 2.19 8.61
C SER A 369 4.91 3.28 7.91
N GLY A 370 4.50 3.65 6.68
CA GLY A 370 5.01 4.86 6.04
C GLY A 370 4.53 6.13 6.74
N ALA A 371 3.22 6.21 6.97
CA ALA A 371 2.55 7.27 7.72
C ALA A 371 1.19 6.76 8.28
N MET A 372 0.43 7.65 8.93
CA MET A 372 -0.90 7.39 9.50
C MET A 372 -1.66 8.72 9.65
N GLU A 373 -2.90 8.74 9.17
CA GLU A 373 -3.73 9.92 8.91
C GLU A 373 -4.45 10.49 10.15
N HIS A 374 -3.92 10.24 11.34
CA HIS A 374 -4.46 10.74 12.61
C HIS A 374 -5.00 12.16 12.46
N TRP A 375 -6.30 12.35 12.72
CA TRP A 375 -6.99 13.55 12.22
C TRP A 375 -6.47 14.81 12.92
N GLY A 376 -5.87 15.71 12.13
CA GLY A 376 -5.25 16.94 12.62
C GLY A 376 -3.83 16.77 13.13
N LEU A 377 -3.28 15.56 13.23
CA LEU A 377 -1.90 15.28 13.67
C LEU A 377 -1.37 14.02 12.97
N ILE A 378 -1.00 14.14 11.69
CA ILE A 378 -0.54 13.02 10.86
C ILE A 378 0.87 12.61 11.30
N THR A 379 1.11 11.33 11.53
CA THR A 379 2.42 10.79 11.92
C THR A 379 3.10 10.13 10.75
N PHE A 380 4.39 10.37 10.56
CA PHE A 380 5.19 9.80 9.48
C PHE A 380 6.42 9.10 10.03
N ARG A 381 6.93 8.09 9.32
CA ARG A 381 8.35 7.74 9.44
C ARG A 381 9.19 8.93 8.96
N GLU A 382 10.34 9.17 9.59
CA GLU A 382 11.24 10.27 9.20
C GLU A 382 11.54 10.31 7.68
N SER A 383 11.85 9.16 7.07
CA SER A 383 12.14 9.06 5.63
C SER A 383 10.97 9.35 4.70
N ARG A 384 9.76 9.52 5.24
CA ARG A 384 8.53 9.85 4.50
C ARG A 384 8.06 11.29 4.75
N LEU A 385 8.81 12.09 5.52
CA LEU A 385 8.47 13.49 5.79
C LEU A 385 9.67 14.45 5.72
N LEU A 386 10.87 14.00 6.05
CA LEU A 386 12.05 14.86 6.13
C LEU A 386 12.85 14.84 4.82
N ILE A 387 13.29 16.02 4.38
CA ILE A 387 14.14 16.19 3.20
C ILE A 387 15.42 16.93 3.60
N ASP A 388 16.56 16.24 3.45
CA ASP A 388 17.87 16.84 3.56
C ASP A 388 18.31 17.38 2.19
N LYS A 389 18.62 18.67 2.12
CA LYS A 389 18.95 19.34 0.85
C LYS A 389 20.23 18.82 0.18
N VAL A 390 21.12 18.19 0.93
CA VAL A 390 22.40 17.67 0.43
C VAL A 390 22.31 16.17 0.21
N LYS A 391 21.60 15.45 1.08
CA LYS A 391 21.62 13.98 1.10
C LYS A 391 20.41 13.31 0.46
N SER A 392 19.25 13.96 0.39
CA SER A 392 18.05 13.32 -0.16
C SER A 392 18.10 13.24 -1.68
N SER A 393 17.91 12.04 -2.21
CA SER A 393 17.80 11.82 -3.66
C SER A 393 16.47 12.35 -4.22
N LEU A 394 16.39 12.54 -5.53
CA LEU A 394 15.11 12.90 -6.20
C LEU A 394 14.02 11.86 -5.95
N SER A 395 14.37 10.56 -5.87
CA SER A 395 13.45 9.48 -5.52
C SER A 395 12.90 9.64 -4.10
N ASN A 396 13.75 10.06 -3.15
CA ASN A 396 13.28 10.37 -1.80
C ASN A 396 12.34 11.58 -1.78
N ILE A 397 12.67 12.67 -2.50
CA ILE A 397 11.79 13.86 -2.57
C ILE A 397 10.44 13.49 -3.16
N GLU A 398 10.42 12.73 -4.26
CA GLU A 398 9.18 12.23 -4.85
C GLU A 398 8.39 11.35 -3.87
N SER A 399 9.05 10.41 -3.19
CA SER A 399 8.37 9.55 -2.23
C SER A 399 7.77 10.33 -1.06
N VAL A 400 8.48 11.31 -0.51
CA VAL A 400 7.92 12.21 0.51
C VAL A 400 6.73 12.97 -0.07
N SER A 401 6.84 13.40 -1.33
CA SER A 401 5.77 14.17 -1.97
C SER A 401 4.46 13.38 -2.04
N VAL A 402 4.56 12.16 -2.55
CA VAL A 402 3.43 11.27 -2.71
C VAL A 402 2.82 10.91 -1.35
N VAL A 403 3.63 10.51 -0.36
CA VAL A 403 3.11 10.13 0.96
C VAL A 403 2.49 11.32 1.69
N VAL A 404 3.08 12.51 1.66
CA VAL A 404 2.45 13.69 2.27
C VAL A 404 1.12 14.01 1.59
N ALA A 405 1.04 13.94 0.25
CA ALA A 405 -0.21 14.17 -0.46
C ALA A 405 -1.28 13.11 -0.19
N HIS A 406 -0.88 11.85 0.00
CA HIS A 406 -1.72 10.73 0.42
C HIS A 406 -2.38 11.02 1.77
N GLU A 407 -1.58 11.26 2.80
CA GLU A 407 -2.08 11.52 4.15
C GLU A 407 -2.95 12.77 4.25
N MET A 408 -2.60 13.81 3.49
CA MET A 408 -3.40 15.04 3.46
C MET A 408 -4.78 14.81 2.82
N SER A 409 -4.91 13.84 1.92
CA SER A 409 -6.19 13.49 1.29
C SER A 409 -7.12 12.72 2.23
N HIS A 410 -6.56 11.93 3.15
CA HIS A 410 -7.31 11.18 4.14
C HIS A 410 -8.15 12.06 5.08
N MET A 411 -7.79 13.35 5.19
CA MET A 411 -8.61 14.33 5.89
C MET A 411 -10.05 14.37 5.37
N TRP A 412 -10.29 13.99 4.11
CA TRP A 412 -11.62 13.78 3.54
C TRP A 412 -11.98 12.28 3.45
N PHE A 413 -11.10 11.45 2.90
CA PHE A 413 -11.31 10.00 2.69
C PHE A 413 -10.71 9.16 3.81
N GLY A 414 -11.52 8.83 4.80
CA GLY A 414 -11.10 8.10 6.01
C GLY A 414 -11.47 8.87 7.27
N ASN A 415 -11.27 10.19 7.28
CA ASN A 415 -11.55 11.00 8.46
C ASN A 415 -12.97 11.58 8.46
N ILE A 416 -13.27 12.49 7.50
CA ILE A 416 -14.62 13.07 7.36
C ILE A 416 -15.65 12.00 7.05
N VAL A 417 -15.37 11.21 6.02
CA VAL A 417 -16.15 10.03 5.66
C VAL A 417 -15.27 8.81 5.84
N THR A 418 -15.67 7.92 6.73
CA THR A 418 -14.95 6.67 7.01
C THR A 418 -15.74 5.51 6.40
N MET A 419 -15.10 4.46 5.92
CA MET A 419 -15.82 3.23 5.58
C MET A 419 -16.68 2.72 6.76
N ASP A 420 -17.83 2.09 6.49
CA ASP A 420 -18.68 1.49 7.51
C ASP A 420 -17.99 0.31 8.20
N TRP A 421 -17.22 -0.47 7.44
CA TRP A 421 -16.40 -1.53 7.98
C TRP A 421 -15.21 -1.81 7.05
N TRP A 422 -14.22 -2.52 7.57
CA TRP A 422 -12.93 -2.77 6.91
C TRP A 422 -13.04 -3.55 5.58
N ASN A 423 -14.19 -4.17 5.28
CA ASN A 423 -14.43 -4.77 3.96
C ASN A 423 -14.42 -3.73 2.82
N ASP A 424 -14.69 -2.46 3.14
CA ASP A 424 -14.68 -1.33 2.22
C ASP A 424 -13.47 -0.40 2.46
N LEU A 425 -12.35 -0.92 3.00
CA LEU A 425 -11.12 -0.15 3.31
C LEU A 425 -10.64 0.69 2.10
N TRP A 426 -10.81 0.19 0.89
CA TRP A 426 -10.44 0.87 -0.35
C TRP A 426 -11.11 2.25 -0.53
N LEU A 427 -12.25 2.51 0.11
CA LEU A 427 -12.88 3.85 0.11
C LEU A 427 -11.99 4.92 0.75
N ASN A 428 -11.14 4.50 1.68
CA ASN A 428 -10.09 5.35 2.24
C ASN A 428 -8.83 5.25 1.36
N GLU A 429 -8.25 4.06 1.29
CA GLU A 429 -6.90 3.84 0.76
C GLU A 429 -6.80 4.00 -0.75
N GLY A 430 -7.76 3.45 -1.50
CA GLY A 430 -7.79 3.59 -2.95
C GLY A 430 -7.98 5.05 -3.38
N PHE A 431 -8.81 5.81 -2.66
CA PHE A 431 -8.96 7.25 -2.92
C PHE A 431 -7.69 8.02 -2.58
N ALA A 432 -7.08 7.76 -1.42
CA ALA A 432 -5.85 8.43 -1.05
C ALA A 432 -4.71 8.15 -2.02
N SER A 433 -4.57 6.88 -2.46
CA SER A 433 -3.62 6.46 -3.48
C SER A 433 -3.87 7.03 -4.88
N TYR A 434 -5.09 7.46 -5.22
CA TYR A 434 -5.31 8.20 -6.45
C TYR A 434 -5.07 9.70 -6.27
N MET A 435 -5.49 10.26 -5.13
CA MET A 435 -5.34 11.68 -4.82
C MET A 435 -3.87 12.08 -4.67
N GLU A 436 -2.99 11.23 -4.15
CA GLU A 436 -1.56 11.53 -3.98
C GLU A 436 -0.90 12.04 -5.27
N TYR A 437 -1.25 11.45 -6.42
CA TYR A 437 -0.71 11.85 -7.72
C TYR A 437 -1.23 13.23 -8.14
N LEU A 438 -2.53 13.48 -7.93
CA LEU A 438 -3.15 14.78 -8.21
C LEU A 438 -2.66 15.87 -7.24
N GLY A 439 -2.35 15.52 -6.00
CA GLY A 439 -1.85 16.43 -4.98
C GLY A 439 -0.40 16.88 -5.20
N VAL A 440 0.39 16.06 -5.90
CA VAL A 440 1.75 16.40 -6.33
C VAL A 440 1.77 17.05 -7.72
N ASP A 441 0.75 16.77 -8.53
CA ASP A 441 0.61 17.36 -9.87
C ASP A 441 0.56 18.88 -9.80
N GLY A 442 1.36 19.54 -10.64
CA GLY A 442 1.51 21.00 -10.65
C GLY A 442 2.57 21.58 -9.72
N LYS A 443 3.10 20.83 -8.73
CA LYS A 443 4.24 21.29 -7.91
C LYS A 443 5.59 21.04 -8.60
N ASN A 444 5.73 19.91 -9.29
CA ASN A 444 6.91 19.57 -10.09
C ASN A 444 6.46 19.05 -11.47
N GLN A 445 6.26 19.98 -12.42
CA GLN A 445 5.71 19.65 -13.74
C GLN A 445 6.63 18.70 -14.53
N ASP A 446 7.94 18.81 -14.35
CA ASP A 446 8.95 17.99 -15.06
C ASP A 446 8.88 16.50 -14.71
N TRP A 447 8.26 16.14 -13.58
CA TRP A 447 8.16 14.74 -13.17
C TRP A 447 7.13 13.95 -13.97
N HIS A 448 6.16 14.65 -14.59
CA HIS A 448 4.98 14.02 -15.19
C HIS A 448 4.36 12.97 -14.25
N ILE A 449 4.12 13.35 -12.99
CA ILE A 449 3.81 12.44 -11.88
C ILE A 449 2.59 11.55 -12.18
N LEU A 450 1.61 12.06 -12.93
CA LEU A 450 0.43 11.29 -13.35
C LEU A 450 0.78 10.08 -14.22
N ASP A 451 1.82 10.16 -15.06
CA ASP A 451 2.27 9.03 -15.87
C ASP A 451 3.03 8.00 -15.02
N ARG A 452 3.65 8.43 -13.90
CA ARG A 452 4.36 7.54 -12.97
C ARG A 452 3.43 6.59 -12.24
N PHE A 453 2.14 6.93 -12.13
CA PHE A 453 1.07 6.03 -11.66
C PHE A 453 1.16 4.65 -12.34
N LEU A 454 1.48 4.61 -13.64
CA LEU A 454 1.52 3.38 -14.40
C LEU A 454 2.55 2.39 -13.85
N THR A 455 3.74 2.89 -13.52
CA THR A 455 4.87 2.06 -13.10
C THR A 455 4.96 1.86 -11.59
N ARG A 456 4.25 2.67 -10.80
CA ARG A 456 4.22 2.60 -9.34
C ARG A 456 3.01 1.82 -8.81
N ASP A 457 1.85 1.94 -9.45
CA ASP A 457 0.61 1.30 -9.03
C ASP A 457 0.06 0.34 -10.06
N LEU A 458 -0.25 0.82 -11.27
CA LEU A 458 -1.03 0.05 -12.27
C LEU A 458 -0.35 -1.27 -12.66
N PHE A 459 0.88 -1.23 -13.16
CA PHE A 459 1.56 -2.42 -13.63
C PHE A 459 1.97 -3.36 -12.49
N PRO A 460 2.51 -2.88 -11.34
CA PRO A 460 2.81 -3.76 -10.21
C PRO A 460 1.59 -4.50 -9.68
N VAL A 461 0.45 -3.82 -9.50
CA VAL A 461 -0.75 -4.50 -8.97
C VAL A 461 -1.35 -5.48 -9.97
N MET A 462 -1.23 -5.23 -11.28
CA MET A 462 -1.61 -6.22 -12.30
C MET A 462 -0.77 -7.51 -12.24
N VAL A 463 0.45 -7.48 -11.68
CA VAL A 463 1.21 -8.71 -11.46
C VAL A 463 0.56 -9.52 -10.32
N GLN A 464 0.34 -8.89 -9.16
CA GLN A 464 -0.29 -9.55 -8.01
C GLN A 464 -1.71 -10.03 -8.32
N ASP A 465 -2.52 -9.22 -8.99
CA ASP A 465 -3.93 -9.50 -9.28
C ASP A 465 -4.10 -10.53 -10.41
N SER A 466 -3.03 -10.91 -11.11
CA SER A 466 -3.04 -11.99 -12.10
C SER A 466 -2.87 -13.39 -11.48
N GLU A 467 -2.62 -13.48 -10.18
CA GLU A 467 -2.46 -14.73 -9.44
C GLU A 467 -3.80 -15.25 -8.86
N LEU A 468 -3.88 -16.54 -8.56
CA LEU A 468 -5.05 -17.15 -7.91
C LEU A 468 -5.23 -16.74 -6.45
N SER A 469 -4.16 -16.28 -5.80
CA SER A 469 -4.19 -15.82 -4.41
C SER A 469 -4.68 -14.38 -4.25
N SER A 470 -5.08 -13.71 -5.34
CA SER A 470 -5.70 -12.40 -5.28
C SER A 470 -7.06 -12.45 -4.57
N HIS A 471 -7.64 -11.28 -4.29
CA HIS A 471 -8.99 -11.14 -3.75
C HIS A 471 -9.73 -9.96 -4.43
N PRO A 472 -11.07 -9.91 -4.34
CA PRO A 472 -11.84 -8.74 -4.76
C PRO A 472 -11.47 -7.49 -3.94
N ILE A 473 -11.69 -6.29 -4.48
CA ILE A 473 -11.49 -5.04 -3.72
C ILE A 473 -12.38 -5.02 -2.47
N ILE A 474 -13.65 -5.41 -2.62
CA ILE A 474 -14.58 -5.56 -1.49
C ILE A 474 -14.48 -6.99 -0.98
N VAL A 475 -13.92 -7.15 0.21
CA VAL A 475 -13.60 -8.47 0.77
C VAL A 475 -14.13 -8.60 2.18
N ASP A 476 -14.80 -9.71 2.47
CA ASP A 476 -15.35 -9.96 3.81
C ASP A 476 -14.22 -10.23 4.81
N VAL A 477 -14.12 -9.36 5.82
CA VAL A 477 -13.16 -9.47 6.91
C VAL A 477 -13.85 -9.30 8.26
N GLU A 478 -13.42 -10.08 9.23
CA GLU A 478 -14.06 -10.12 10.55
C GLU A 478 -13.04 -9.94 11.69
N ARG A 479 -11.98 -10.74 11.68
CA ARG A 479 -10.98 -10.77 12.76
C ARG A 479 -9.85 -9.76 12.51
N PRO A 480 -9.16 -9.25 13.57
CA PRO A 480 -8.04 -8.32 13.44
C PRO A 480 -6.96 -8.75 12.42
N SER A 481 -6.61 -10.04 12.38
CA SER A 481 -5.62 -10.56 11.42
C SER A 481 -6.08 -10.49 9.97
N GLN A 482 -7.36 -10.75 9.71
CA GLN A 482 -7.96 -10.62 8.37
C GLN A 482 -8.05 -9.16 7.96
N ILE A 483 -8.43 -8.28 8.90
CA ILE A 483 -8.48 -6.84 8.68
C ILE A 483 -7.08 -6.32 8.32
N THR A 484 -6.03 -6.74 9.05
CA THR A 484 -4.66 -6.35 8.72
C THR A 484 -4.21 -6.89 7.36
N SER A 485 -4.63 -8.10 6.97
CA SER A 485 -4.21 -8.68 5.69
C SER A 485 -4.73 -7.98 4.44
N VAL A 486 -5.78 -7.15 4.56
CA VAL A 486 -6.35 -6.41 3.42
C VAL A 486 -5.77 -5.00 3.27
N PHE A 487 -4.81 -4.61 4.12
CA PHE A 487 -3.93 -3.45 3.88
C PHE A 487 -2.83 -3.85 2.89
N ASP A 488 -3.23 -4.12 1.65
CA ASP A 488 -2.38 -4.67 0.61
C ASP A 488 -2.50 -3.91 -0.72
N SER A 489 -1.75 -4.30 -1.76
CA SER A 489 -1.78 -3.59 -3.04
C SER A 489 -3.15 -3.60 -3.73
N ILE A 490 -4.05 -4.54 -3.40
CA ILE A 490 -5.41 -4.57 -3.96
C ILE A 490 -6.23 -3.40 -3.42
N SER A 491 -6.24 -3.19 -2.10
CA SER A 491 -6.98 -2.05 -1.51
C SER A 491 -6.43 -0.69 -1.94
N TYR A 492 -5.11 -0.57 -2.07
CA TYR A 492 -4.42 0.67 -2.45
C TYR A 492 -4.36 0.85 -3.98
N SER A 493 -3.53 0.06 -4.67
CA SER A 493 -3.17 0.25 -6.08
C SER A 493 -4.25 -0.22 -7.06
N LYS A 494 -4.97 -1.33 -6.79
CA LYS A 494 -6.13 -1.71 -7.63
C LYS A 494 -7.30 -0.78 -7.39
N GLY A 495 -7.57 -0.45 -6.12
CA GLY A 495 -8.55 0.57 -5.72
C GLY A 495 -8.34 1.90 -6.46
N SER A 496 -7.13 2.47 -6.40
CA SER A 496 -6.79 3.72 -7.08
C SER A 496 -6.85 3.61 -8.60
N SER A 497 -6.44 2.47 -9.19
CA SER A 497 -6.51 2.24 -10.63
C SER A 497 -7.95 2.21 -11.15
N VAL A 498 -8.84 1.57 -10.38
CA VAL A 498 -10.27 1.48 -10.67
C VAL A 498 -10.95 2.84 -10.50
N ILE A 499 -10.53 3.66 -9.54
CA ILE A 499 -10.99 5.06 -9.40
C ILE A 499 -10.53 5.91 -10.58
N ARG A 500 -9.26 5.84 -10.96
CA ARG A 500 -8.68 6.56 -12.12
C ARG A 500 -9.41 6.19 -13.41
N MET A 501 -9.72 4.92 -13.60
CA MET A 501 -10.52 4.44 -14.74
C MET A 501 -11.95 5.01 -14.70
N LEU A 502 -12.60 5.02 -13.53
CA LEU A 502 -13.94 5.58 -13.38
C LEU A 502 -13.97 7.09 -13.66
N GLU A 503 -12.96 7.84 -13.19
CA GLU A 503 -12.79 9.26 -13.50
C GLU A 503 -12.69 9.51 -15.01
N ALA A 504 -11.95 8.67 -15.74
CA ALA A 504 -11.88 8.71 -17.20
C ALA A 504 -13.24 8.45 -17.87
N ILE A 505 -14.04 7.51 -17.36
CA ILE A 505 -15.36 7.15 -17.91
C ILE A 505 -16.38 8.29 -17.69
N LEU A 506 -16.41 8.87 -16.49
CA LEU A 506 -17.38 9.89 -16.10
C LEU A 506 -16.98 11.30 -16.55
N GLY A 507 -15.68 11.50 -16.75
CA GLY A 507 -15.06 12.80 -16.95
C GLY A 507 -14.81 13.52 -15.62
N LYS A 508 -13.65 14.17 -15.51
CA LYS A 508 -13.14 14.86 -14.31
C LYS A 508 -14.18 15.70 -13.57
N GLU A 509 -14.91 16.56 -14.28
CA GLU A 509 -15.88 17.48 -13.67
C GLU A 509 -17.02 16.74 -12.96
N ASN A 510 -17.65 15.76 -13.63
CA ASN A 510 -18.76 15.03 -13.04
C ASN A 510 -18.29 14.10 -11.91
N PHE A 511 -17.11 13.48 -12.09
CA PHE A 511 -16.49 12.65 -11.07
C PHE A 511 -16.28 13.43 -9.77
N PHE A 512 -15.58 14.57 -9.82
CA PHE A 512 -15.33 15.37 -8.61
C PHE A 512 -16.61 16.00 -8.05
N ASN A 513 -17.57 16.39 -8.88
CA ASN A 513 -18.88 16.83 -8.39
C ASN A 513 -19.61 15.73 -7.59
N GLY A 514 -19.60 14.48 -8.07
CA GLY A 514 -20.20 13.37 -7.35
C GLY A 514 -19.44 12.98 -6.08
N VAL A 515 -18.11 13.04 -6.11
CA VAL A 515 -17.24 12.88 -4.92
C VAL A 515 -17.52 13.97 -3.87
N SER A 516 -17.64 15.23 -4.28
CA SER A 516 -18.03 16.33 -3.39
C SER A 516 -19.40 16.10 -2.75
N ASN A 517 -20.38 15.60 -3.52
CA ASN A 517 -21.70 15.27 -3.01
C ASN A 517 -21.64 14.13 -1.99
N TYR A 518 -20.84 13.10 -2.25
CA TYR A 518 -20.56 12.00 -1.33
C TYR A 518 -19.96 12.51 -0.01
N LEU A 519 -18.87 13.28 -0.07
CA LEU A 519 -18.21 13.82 1.11
C LEU A 519 -19.13 14.71 1.96
N LYS A 520 -19.97 15.53 1.32
CA LYS A 520 -20.95 16.39 2.01
C LYS A 520 -22.10 15.60 2.61
N ARG A 521 -22.59 14.56 1.93
CA ARG A 521 -23.71 13.73 2.38
C ARG A 521 -23.35 12.89 3.60
N PHE A 522 -22.15 12.32 3.60
CA PHE A 522 -21.66 11.43 4.65
C PHE A 522 -20.71 12.11 5.64
N GLN A 523 -20.66 13.45 5.63
CA GLN A 523 -19.85 14.22 6.56
C GLN A 523 -20.13 13.79 8.01
N TRP A 524 -19.07 13.43 8.75
CA TRP A 524 -19.13 12.94 10.14
C TRP A 524 -19.74 11.55 10.33
N GLN A 525 -19.96 10.83 9.24
CA GLN A 525 -20.61 9.53 9.23
C GLN A 525 -19.70 8.49 8.58
N ASN A 526 -20.27 7.31 8.38
CA ASN A 526 -19.66 6.22 7.66
C ASN A 526 -20.40 5.97 6.35
N ALA A 527 -19.73 5.35 5.39
CA ALA A 527 -20.31 5.01 4.10
C ALA A 527 -19.87 3.62 3.63
N LYS A 528 -20.71 3.01 2.80
CA LYS A 528 -20.43 1.78 2.07
C LYS A 528 -20.11 2.08 0.63
N THR A 529 -19.55 1.08 -0.08
CA THR A 529 -19.23 1.23 -1.50
C THR A 529 -20.45 1.66 -2.34
N ASP A 530 -21.64 1.11 -2.07
CA ASP A 530 -22.88 1.48 -2.77
C ASP A 530 -23.29 2.95 -2.57
N ASP A 531 -22.94 3.56 -1.44
CA ASP A 531 -23.24 4.97 -1.16
C ASP A 531 -22.46 5.91 -2.09
N LEU A 532 -21.20 5.56 -2.39
CA LEU A 532 -20.37 6.28 -3.36
C LEU A 532 -20.96 6.15 -4.78
N TRP A 533 -21.34 4.94 -5.18
CA TRP A 533 -21.95 4.68 -6.49
C TRP A 533 -23.24 5.47 -6.68
N GLN A 534 -24.06 5.57 -5.64
CA GLN A 534 -25.27 6.37 -5.68
C GLN A 534 -24.95 7.85 -5.93
N CYS A 535 -24.02 8.44 -5.17
CA CYS A 535 -23.64 9.85 -5.33
C CYS A 535 -23.03 10.16 -6.71
N LEU A 536 -22.20 9.27 -7.24
CA LEU A 536 -21.63 9.41 -8.58
C LEU A 536 -22.70 9.28 -9.68
N SER A 537 -23.64 8.32 -9.54
CA SER A 537 -24.75 8.14 -10.48
C SER A 537 -25.67 9.37 -10.52
N GLU A 538 -25.97 9.95 -9.36
CA GLU A 538 -26.78 11.17 -9.25
C GLU A 538 -26.10 12.39 -9.91
N ALA A 539 -24.78 12.51 -9.80
CA ALA A 539 -24.02 13.58 -10.46
C ALA A 539 -24.10 13.48 -11.99
N MET A 540 -24.24 12.26 -12.54
CA MET A 540 -24.41 12.03 -13.97
C MET A 540 -25.84 12.26 -14.48
N ALA A 541 -26.85 12.35 -13.59
CA ALA A 541 -28.26 12.44 -13.98
C ALA A 541 -28.63 13.71 -14.78
N ASN A 542 -27.81 14.76 -14.68
CA ASN A 542 -27.98 16.01 -15.45
C ASN A 542 -27.20 16.02 -16.77
N GLY A 543 -26.50 14.94 -17.11
CA GLY A 543 -25.69 14.82 -18.33
C GLY A 543 -26.45 14.20 -19.50
N ASN A 544 -25.86 14.31 -20.70
CA ASN A 544 -26.42 13.70 -21.93
C ASN A 544 -26.23 12.17 -22.02
N LYS A 545 -25.42 11.58 -21.13
CA LYS A 545 -25.19 10.14 -21.02
C LYS A 545 -25.50 9.70 -19.58
N GLN A 546 -26.40 8.75 -19.43
CA GLN A 546 -26.72 8.13 -18.15
C GLN A 546 -25.85 6.88 -17.99
N TYR A 547 -24.97 6.87 -16.99
CA TYR A 547 -24.21 5.68 -16.61
C TYR A 547 -24.81 5.07 -15.35
N ASP A 548 -24.95 3.75 -15.33
CA ASP A 548 -25.19 3.01 -14.11
C ASP A 548 -23.83 2.72 -13.47
N VAL A 549 -23.39 3.60 -12.57
CA VAL A 549 -22.05 3.50 -11.96
C VAL A 549 -21.94 2.21 -11.15
N LYS A 550 -23.01 1.79 -10.47
CA LYS A 550 -23.01 0.55 -9.70
C LYS A 550 -22.79 -0.66 -10.61
N HIS A 551 -23.57 -0.76 -11.69
CA HIS A 551 -23.41 -1.86 -12.66
C HIS A 551 -21.99 -1.94 -13.23
N ILE A 552 -21.41 -0.79 -13.58
CA ILE A 552 -20.03 -0.74 -14.09
C ILE A 552 -19.05 -1.22 -13.02
N MET A 553 -19.12 -0.63 -11.82
CA MET A 553 -18.09 -0.76 -10.80
C MET A 553 -18.17 -2.05 -10.01
N ASP A 554 -19.34 -2.65 -9.84
CA ASP A 554 -19.48 -3.99 -9.27
C ASP A 554 -18.62 -4.99 -10.07
N THR A 555 -18.55 -4.86 -11.40
CA THR A 555 -17.67 -5.75 -12.19
C THR A 555 -16.19 -5.64 -11.82
N TRP A 556 -15.75 -4.54 -11.22
CA TRP A 556 -14.36 -4.30 -10.84
C TRP A 556 -14.09 -4.54 -9.35
N THR A 557 -15.10 -4.44 -8.49
CA THR A 557 -14.90 -4.44 -7.03
C THR A 557 -15.29 -5.73 -6.33
N ILE A 558 -16.28 -6.49 -6.84
CA ILE A 558 -16.80 -7.71 -6.17
C ILE A 558 -16.25 -9.03 -6.75
N GLN A 559 -15.26 -8.96 -7.64
CA GLN A 559 -14.52 -10.13 -8.13
C GLN A 559 -13.01 -9.84 -8.19
N ASP A 560 -12.22 -10.89 -8.05
CA ASP A 560 -10.76 -10.85 -8.14
C ASP A 560 -10.26 -10.83 -9.59
N GLY A 561 -9.01 -10.39 -9.79
CA GLY A 561 -8.39 -10.32 -11.10
C GLY A 561 -8.92 -9.22 -12.02
N PHE A 562 -8.47 -9.28 -13.27
CA PHE A 562 -8.78 -8.33 -14.33
C PHE A 562 -8.76 -9.02 -15.71
N PRO A 563 -9.34 -8.39 -16.75
CA PRO A 563 -9.41 -9.00 -18.07
C PRO A 563 -8.16 -8.75 -18.93
N VAL A 564 -7.88 -9.70 -19.81
CA VAL A 564 -7.19 -9.47 -21.08
C VAL A 564 -8.22 -9.38 -22.20
N VAL A 565 -8.07 -8.36 -23.05
CA VAL A 565 -8.93 -8.13 -24.22
C VAL A 565 -8.19 -8.53 -25.49
N SER A 566 -8.65 -9.58 -26.16
CA SER A 566 -8.12 -10.02 -27.46
C SER A 566 -8.78 -9.22 -28.60
N ILE A 567 -7.96 -8.56 -29.40
CA ILE A 567 -8.37 -7.73 -30.53
C ILE A 567 -8.05 -8.45 -31.84
N THR A 568 -9.03 -8.48 -32.75
CA THR A 568 -8.83 -8.90 -34.15
C THR A 568 -9.48 -7.90 -35.08
N THR A 569 -8.83 -7.60 -36.20
CA THR A 569 -9.30 -6.61 -37.18
C THR A 569 -9.43 -7.22 -38.57
N MET A 570 -10.45 -6.80 -39.32
CA MET A 570 -10.64 -7.15 -40.73
C MET A 570 -11.04 -5.90 -41.50
N THR A 571 -10.20 -5.44 -42.42
CA THR A 571 -10.47 -4.28 -43.28
C THR A 571 -11.12 -4.75 -44.57
N SER A 572 -12.29 -4.22 -44.90
CA SER A 572 -12.97 -4.47 -46.18
C SER A 572 -12.32 -3.69 -47.33
N ASP A 573 -12.57 -4.13 -48.58
CA ASP A 573 -12.10 -3.42 -49.79
C ASP A 573 -12.62 -1.97 -49.88
N LEU A 574 -13.77 -1.70 -49.26
CA LEU A 574 -14.38 -0.36 -49.16
C LEU A 574 -13.71 0.51 -48.08
N GLY A 575 -12.87 -0.08 -47.23
CA GLY A 575 -12.08 0.62 -46.23
C GLY A 575 -12.60 0.67 -44.82
N LYS A 576 -13.77 0.09 -44.57
CA LYS A 576 -14.26 -0.07 -43.21
C LYS A 576 -13.51 -1.18 -42.51
N THR A 577 -13.03 -0.92 -41.29
CA THR A 577 -12.42 -1.91 -40.43
C THR A 577 -13.46 -2.48 -39.47
N THR A 578 -13.67 -3.78 -39.53
CA THR A 578 -14.40 -4.51 -38.48
C THR A 578 -13.42 -4.88 -37.38
N VAL A 579 -13.71 -4.45 -36.15
CA VAL A 579 -12.97 -4.82 -34.95
C VAL A 579 -13.80 -5.83 -34.17
N LYS A 580 -13.19 -6.94 -33.77
CA LYS A 580 -13.77 -7.90 -32.84
C LYS A 580 -12.91 -7.95 -31.57
N ALA A 581 -13.54 -7.64 -30.44
CA ALA A 581 -12.93 -7.63 -29.13
C ALA A 581 -13.54 -8.72 -28.25
N LYS A 582 -12.70 -9.54 -27.63
CA LYS A 582 -13.11 -10.61 -26.71
C LYS A 582 -12.43 -10.47 -25.37
N GLN A 583 -13.15 -10.72 -24.27
CA GLN A 583 -12.60 -10.59 -22.92
C GLN A 583 -12.56 -11.93 -22.18
N SER A 584 -11.48 -12.15 -21.42
CA SER A 584 -11.30 -13.26 -20.49
C SER A 584 -10.42 -12.81 -19.32
N ARG A 585 -10.55 -13.44 -18.14
CA ARG A 585 -9.63 -13.20 -17.01
C ARG A 585 -8.18 -13.43 -17.47
N PHE A 586 -7.30 -12.49 -17.15
CA PHE A 586 -5.86 -12.66 -17.33
C PHE A 586 -5.26 -13.42 -16.13
N LEU A 587 -4.38 -14.37 -16.42
CA LEU A 587 -3.61 -15.12 -15.43
C LEU A 587 -2.15 -15.15 -15.88
N SER A 588 -1.22 -14.93 -14.95
CA SER A 588 0.22 -15.03 -15.22
C SER A 588 0.65 -16.45 -15.54
N ASN A 589 0.03 -17.45 -14.92
CA ASN A 589 0.37 -18.85 -15.09
C ASN A 589 -0.49 -19.53 -16.18
N PRO A 590 0.09 -19.90 -17.34
CA PRO A 590 -0.65 -20.54 -18.43
C PRO A 590 -1.21 -21.93 -18.10
N SER A 591 -0.69 -22.58 -17.05
CA SER A 591 -1.11 -23.92 -16.64
C SER A 591 -2.39 -23.93 -15.81
N VAL A 592 -2.90 -22.75 -15.44
CA VAL A 592 -4.02 -22.58 -14.53
C VAL A 592 -5.27 -22.16 -15.31
N THR A 593 -6.40 -22.77 -14.98
CA THR A 593 -7.71 -22.39 -15.47
C THR A 593 -8.65 -22.12 -14.30
N VAL A 594 -9.49 -21.10 -14.40
CA VAL A 594 -10.49 -20.77 -13.39
C VAL A 594 -11.88 -21.11 -13.90
N ASP A 595 -12.71 -21.71 -13.06
CA ASP A 595 -14.12 -21.96 -13.35
C ASP A 595 -14.89 -20.62 -13.30
N PRO A 596 -15.55 -20.18 -14.38
CA PRO A 596 -16.37 -18.96 -14.35
C PRO A 596 -17.42 -18.96 -13.23
N SER A 597 -17.90 -20.13 -12.79
CA SER A 597 -18.90 -20.22 -11.73
C SER A 597 -18.37 -19.84 -10.34
N SER A 598 -17.03 -19.73 -10.16
CA SER A 598 -16.43 -19.28 -8.90
C SER A 598 -16.49 -17.78 -8.69
N SER A 599 -16.77 -16.99 -9.74
CA SER A 599 -17.00 -15.55 -9.64
C SER A 599 -18.51 -15.25 -9.70
N PRO A 600 -19.01 -14.28 -8.91
CA PRO A 600 -20.41 -13.87 -8.97
C PRO A 600 -20.83 -13.33 -10.35
N LEU A 601 -19.87 -12.88 -11.18
CA LEU A 601 -20.11 -12.27 -12.49
C LEU A 601 -19.45 -13.05 -13.64
N GLY A 602 -18.99 -14.27 -13.40
CA GLY A 602 -18.42 -15.12 -14.45
C GLY A 602 -17.08 -14.63 -15.00
N TYR A 603 -16.35 -13.80 -14.24
CA TYR A 603 -15.15 -13.08 -14.73
C TYR A 603 -15.43 -12.33 -16.03
N LYS A 604 -16.49 -11.52 -16.01
CA LYS A 604 -16.83 -10.57 -17.06
C LYS A 604 -16.88 -9.17 -16.49
N TRP A 605 -16.35 -8.23 -17.25
CA TRP A 605 -16.18 -6.85 -16.86
C TRP A 605 -16.90 -5.90 -17.81
N TYR A 606 -17.33 -4.77 -17.26
CA TYR A 606 -17.67 -3.59 -18.05
C TYR A 606 -16.36 -2.88 -18.44
N ILE A 607 -16.03 -2.83 -19.72
CA ILE A 607 -14.75 -2.27 -20.21
C ILE A 607 -15.01 -1.12 -21.18
N ALA A 608 -14.45 0.06 -20.88
CA ALA A 608 -14.31 1.16 -21.84
C ALA A 608 -13.08 0.91 -22.73
N LEU A 609 -13.34 0.61 -24.01
CA LEU A 609 -12.36 0.35 -25.04
C LEU A 609 -12.01 1.62 -25.80
N ASP A 610 -11.24 2.50 -25.15
CA ASP A 610 -10.66 3.66 -25.80
C ASP A 610 -9.55 3.24 -26.78
N TYR A 611 -9.59 3.75 -28.00
CA TYR A 611 -8.63 3.41 -29.04
C TYR A 611 -8.12 4.62 -29.80
N GLN A 612 -6.93 4.45 -30.38
CA GLN A 612 -6.29 5.40 -31.30
C GLN A 612 -5.68 4.63 -32.49
N SER A 613 -5.86 5.14 -33.71
CA SER A 613 -5.30 4.58 -34.94
C SER A 613 -4.00 5.28 -35.36
N SER A 614 -3.23 4.63 -36.23
CA SER A 614 -2.05 5.23 -36.87
C SER A 614 -2.37 6.48 -37.70
N MET A 615 -3.63 6.67 -38.10
CA MET A 615 -4.09 7.87 -38.83
C MET A 615 -4.46 9.03 -37.90
N GLY A 616 -4.43 8.81 -36.59
CA GLY A 616 -4.84 9.80 -35.57
C GLY A 616 -6.32 9.76 -35.22
N ASP A 617 -7.10 8.82 -35.79
CA ASP A 617 -8.49 8.63 -35.39
C ASP A 617 -8.54 8.05 -33.99
N SER A 618 -9.36 8.63 -33.12
CA SER A 618 -9.61 8.10 -31.79
C SER A 618 -11.10 7.89 -31.54
N GLY A 619 -11.41 6.99 -30.62
CA GLY A 619 -12.79 6.69 -30.26
C GLY A 619 -12.86 5.78 -29.05
N SER A 620 -14.09 5.45 -28.66
CA SER A 620 -14.38 4.60 -27.52
C SER A 620 -15.54 3.67 -27.84
N GLN A 621 -15.45 2.42 -27.39
CA GLN A 621 -16.55 1.45 -27.42
C GLN A 621 -16.72 0.83 -26.04
N VAL A 622 -17.87 0.23 -25.76
CA VAL A 622 -18.16 -0.39 -24.46
C VAL A 622 -18.33 -1.89 -24.64
N MET A 623 -17.59 -2.67 -23.85
CA MET A 623 -17.88 -4.08 -23.62
C MET A 623 -18.68 -4.21 -22.32
N ASP A 624 -20.00 -4.27 -22.44
CA ASP A 624 -20.87 -4.50 -21.27
C ASP A 624 -20.96 -6.00 -20.98
N MET A 625 -19.94 -6.53 -20.28
CA MET A 625 -19.78 -7.94 -19.87
C MET A 625 -19.76 -8.97 -21.02
N ASN A 626 -19.88 -8.53 -22.27
CA ASN A 626 -19.98 -9.37 -23.45
C ASN A 626 -18.86 -9.04 -24.45
N ASP A 627 -18.52 -10.03 -25.27
CA ASP A 627 -17.68 -9.81 -26.44
C ASP A 627 -18.42 -8.90 -27.43
N ILE A 628 -17.69 -8.02 -28.13
CA ILE A 628 -18.29 -7.09 -29.08
C ILE A 628 -17.66 -7.20 -30.46
N THR A 629 -18.41 -6.78 -31.47
CA THR A 629 -17.92 -6.57 -32.83
C THR A 629 -18.50 -5.27 -33.35
N PHE A 630 -17.65 -4.37 -33.84
CA PHE A 630 -18.08 -3.06 -34.34
C PHE A 630 -17.29 -2.66 -35.57
N GLU A 631 -17.86 -1.77 -36.38
CA GLU A 631 -17.17 -1.14 -37.50
C GLU A 631 -16.62 0.21 -37.06
N ALA A 632 -15.37 0.50 -37.44
CA ALA A 632 -14.75 1.80 -37.28
C ALA A 632 -13.94 2.14 -38.54
N ASP A 633 -13.90 3.43 -38.87
CA ASP A 633 -12.99 3.93 -39.90
C ASP A 633 -11.62 4.17 -39.24
N LEU A 634 -10.76 3.16 -39.31
CA LEU A 634 -9.44 3.16 -38.65
C LEU A 634 -8.29 3.36 -39.64
N GLY A 635 -8.60 3.50 -40.93
CA GLY A 635 -7.59 3.67 -41.97
C GLY A 635 -6.56 2.53 -42.09
N LEU A 636 -6.87 1.31 -41.62
CA LEU A 636 -5.95 0.15 -41.61
C LEU A 636 -5.74 -0.49 -43.01
N LYS A 637 -5.66 0.34 -44.06
CA LYS A 637 -5.47 -0.10 -45.46
C LYS A 637 -4.01 -0.23 -45.85
N ALA A 638 -3.11 0.50 -45.19
CA ALA A 638 -1.70 0.51 -45.53
C ALA A 638 -0.93 -0.56 -44.73
N THR A 639 0.09 -1.13 -45.36
CA THR A 639 1.06 -1.98 -44.66
C THR A 639 1.69 -1.18 -43.53
N GLY A 640 1.66 -1.72 -42.30
CA GLY A 640 2.19 -1.04 -41.11
C GLY A 640 1.20 -0.13 -40.37
N SER A 641 -0.08 -0.05 -40.80
CA SER A 641 -1.12 0.61 -40.01
C SER A 641 -1.45 -0.17 -38.73
N TRP A 642 -1.79 0.54 -37.66
CA TRP A 642 -2.07 -0.04 -36.34
C TRP A 642 -3.26 0.65 -35.67
N VAL A 643 -3.86 -0.04 -34.69
CA VAL A 643 -4.84 0.52 -33.76
C VAL A 643 -4.48 0.07 -32.34
N LYS A 644 -4.26 1.04 -31.45
CA LYS A 644 -3.94 0.85 -30.04
C LYS A 644 -5.22 1.01 -29.22
N PHE A 645 -5.63 -0.03 -28.51
CA PHE A 645 -6.68 0.00 -27.48
C PHE A 645 -6.08 0.27 -26.10
N ASN A 646 -6.93 0.63 -25.13
CA ASN A 646 -6.53 1.21 -23.84
C ASN A 646 -5.64 2.44 -24.05
N ALA A 647 -6.05 3.34 -24.96
CA ALA A 647 -5.30 4.54 -25.28
C ALA A 647 -5.06 5.39 -24.01
N GLY A 648 -3.79 5.77 -23.76
CA GLY A 648 -3.40 6.48 -22.53
C GLY A 648 -3.32 5.62 -21.26
N GLN A 649 -3.58 4.31 -21.36
CA GLN A 649 -3.52 3.36 -20.24
C GLN A 649 -4.41 3.76 -19.06
N MET A 650 -5.64 4.22 -19.32
CA MET A 650 -6.60 4.59 -18.28
C MET A 650 -7.38 3.38 -17.73
N GLY A 651 -7.54 2.33 -18.52
CA GLY A 651 -8.30 1.14 -18.15
C GLY A 651 -7.47 0.09 -17.40
N PHE A 652 -8.10 -0.62 -16.46
CA PHE A 652 -7.50 -1.71 -15.70
C PHE A 652 -7.58 -3.05 -16.46
N TYR A 653 -7.02 -3.11 -17.66
CA TYR A 653 -7.01 -4.32 -18.48
C TYR A 653 -5.82 -4.37 -19.42
N ARG A 654 -5.44 -5.58 -19.84
CA ARG A 654 -4.38 -5.81 -20.83
C ARG A 654 -4.97 -6.04 -22.21
N VAL A 655 -4.20 -5.76 -23.26
CA VAL A 655 -4.64 -5.97 -24.64
C VAL A 655 -3.76 -6.95 -25.38
N LEU A 656 -4.38 -8.01 -25.91
CA LEU A 656 -3.75 -9.00 -26.76
C LEU A 656 -4.03 -8.70 -28.23
N TYR A 657 -2.97 -8.42 -29.00
CA TYR A 657 -3.05 -8.17 -30.44
C TYR A 657 -2.50 -9.36 -31.25
N PRO A 658 -2.86 -9.47 -32.56
CA PRO A 658 -2.18 -10.37 -33.47
C PRO A 658 -0.73 -9.94 -33.71
N ASP A 659 0.17 -10.89 -34.00
CA ASP A 659 1.60 -10.62 -34.24
C ASP A 659 1.86 -9.54 -35.30
N THR A 660 1.02 -9.47 -36.33
CA THR A 660 1.12 -8.44 -37.38
C THR A 660 0.93 -7.02 -36.84
N MET A 661 0.12 -6.85 -35.80
CA MET A 661 -0.13 -5.56 -35.18
C MET A 661 0.95 -5.20 -34.17
N TRP A 662 1.44 -6.18 -33.40
CA TRP A 662 2.65 -6.01 -32.58
C TRP A 662 3.84 -5.54 -33.41
N LYS A 663 4.06 -6.19 -34.56
CA LYS A 663 5.08 -5.77 -35.53
C LYS A 663 4.83 -4.36 -36.05
N ALA A 664 3.59 -4.00 -36.37
CA ALA A 664 3.25 -2.64 -36.83
C ALA A 664 3.56 -1.56 -35.78
N PHE A 665 3.37 -1.84 -34.48
CA PHE A 665 3.79 -0.92 -33.41
C PHE A 665 5.31 -0.74 -33.36
N SER A 666 6.07 -1.85 -33.38
CA SER A 666 7.54 -1.79 -33.38
C SER A 666 8.07 -1.07 -34.63
N ASP A 667 7.56 -1.42 -35.82
CA ASP A 667 7.95 -0.78 -37.08
C ASP A 667 7.63 0.73 -37.06
N HIS A 668 6.47 1.15 -36.51
CA HIS A 668 6.14 2.57 -36.35
C HIS A 668 7.18 3.31 -35.48
N LEU A 669 7.51 2.75 -34.31
CA LEU A 669 8.43 3.38 -33.36
C LEU A 669 9.89 3.38 -33.87
N LEU A 670 10.26 2.44 -34.74
CA LEU A 670 11.60 2.37 -35.36
C LEU A 670 11.75 3.23 -36.62
N GLN A 671 10.69 3.33 -37.44
CA GLN A 671 10.80 3.90 -38.79
C GLN A 671 10.28 5.34 -38.90
N THR A 672 9.55 5.84 -37.90
CA THR A 672 9.07 7.23 -37.89
C THR A 672 9.91 8.12 -36.99
N ASP A 673 10.04 9.40 -37.35
CA ASP A 673 10.67 10.40 -36.48
C ASP A 673 9.91 10.52 -35.15
N GLN A 674 10.64 10.72 -34.05
CA GLN A 674 10.05 10.79 -32.70
C GLN A 674 8.96 11.87 -32.58
N SER A 675 9.14 13.01 -33.26
CA SER A 675 8.15 14.10 -33.32
C SER A 675 6.81 13.69 -33.97
N ASN A 676 6.80 12.58 -34.71
CA ASN A 676 5.63 12.02 -35.36
C ASN A 676 5.05 10.79 -34.63
N TRP A 677 5.62 10.40 -33.49
CA TRP A 677 5.06 9.32 -32.67
C TRP A 677 3.66 9.70 -32.22
N LYS A 678 2.67 8.92 -32.65
CA LYS A 678 1.26 9.12 -32.24
C LYS A 678 0.96 8.43 -30.91
N LEU A 679 1.72 7.40 -30.56
CA LEU A 679 1.63 6.69 -29.28
C LEU A 679 2.24 7.55 -28.16
N SER A 680 1.41 7.88 -27.17
CA SER A 680 1.85 8.61 -25.98
C SER A 680 2.86 7.82 -25.14
N SER A 681 3.55 8.48 -24.20
CA SER A 681 4.42 7.81 -23.22
C SER A 681 3.69 6.67 -22.48
N PRO A 682 2.49 6.90 -21.90
CA PRO A 682 1.64 5.83 -21.40
C PRO A 682 1.38 4.68 -22.37
N ASP A 683 1.06 4.96 -23.63
CA ASP A 683 0.75 3.93 -24.61
C ASP A 683 1.94 3.02 -24.88
N ARG A 684 3.14 3.61 -25.04
CA ARG A 684 4.37 2.86 -25.26
C ARG A 684 4.75 2.02 -24.05
N ALA A 685 4.65 2.59 -22.84
CA ALA A 685 4.88 1.88 -21.59
C ALA A 685 3.92 0.69 -21.42
N GLY A 686 2.65 0.88 -21.74
CA GLY A 686 1.68 -0.20 -21.65
C GLY A 686 1.85 -1.26 -22.74
N LEU A 687 2.28 -0.92 -23.95
CA LEU A 687 2.66 -1.92 -24.97
C LEU A 687 3.82 -2.80 -24.49
N LEU A 688 4.83 -2.20 -23.84
CA LEU A 688 5.95 -2.94 -23.22
C LEU A 688 5.45 -3.83 -22.08
N SER A 689 4.70 -3.26 -21.12
CA SER A 689 4.14 -4.01 -19.99
C SER A 689 3.27 -5.20 -20.44
N ASP A 690 2.36 -4.98 -21.40
CA ASP A 690 1.48 -6.01 -21.94
C ASP A 690 2.27 -7.08 -22.69
N SER A 691 3.16 -6.70 -23.61
CA SER A 691 3.93 -7.69 -24.38
C SER A 691 4.76 -8.62 -23.50
N PHE A 692 5.40 -8.12 -22.45
CA PHE A 692 6.13 -8.95 -21.49
C PHE A 692 5.22 -9.85 -20.66
N SER A 693 4.12 -9.31 -20.14
CA SER A 693 3.20 -10.06 -19.29
C SER A 693 2.46 -11.15 -20.08
N LEU A 694 2.07 -10.83 -21.32
CA LEU A 694 1.46 -11.79 -22.25
C LEU A 694 2.46 -12.88 -22.67
N ALA A 695 3.75 -12.55 -22.83
CA ALA A 695 4.79 -13.53 -23.14
C ALA A 695 5.02 -14.48 -21.95
N ALA A 696 5.12 -13.95 -20.73
CA ALA A 696 5.22 -14.75 -19.51
C ALA A 696 4.00 -15.69 -19.32
N ALA A 697 2.80 -15.21 -19.69
CA ALA A 697 1.58 -15.99 -19.72
C ALA A 697 1.45 -16.94 -20.93
N GLY A 698 2.45 -17.04 -21.80
CA GLY A 698 2.43 -17.92 -22.99
C GLY A 698 1.41 -17.54 -24.07
N LEU A 699 0.88 -16.31 -24.03
CA LEU A 699 -0.13 -15.81 -24.99
C LEU A 699 0.50 -15.20 -26.24
N VAL A 700 1.76 -14.76 -26.17
CA VAL A 700 2.58 -14.32 -27.31
C VAL A 700 4.00 -14.88 -27.18
N SER A 701 4.76 -14.91 -28.28
CA SER A 701 6.19 -15.25 -28.23
C SER A 701 7.01 -14.16 -27.55
N TYR A 702 8.09 -14.52 -26.85
CA TYR A 702 9.08 -13.56 -26.34
C TYR A 702 9.77 -12.75 -27.46
N GLU A 703 9.70 -13.19 -28.72
CA GLU A 703 10.12 -12.37 -29.87
C GLU A 703 9.35 -11.04 -29.94
N VAL A 704 8.08 -11.00 -29.51
CA VAL A 704 7.25 -9.79 -29.54
C VAL A 704 7.80 -8.69 -28.63
N PRO A 705 7.94 -8.88 -27.29
CA PRO A 705 8.51 -7.86 -26.42
C PRO A 705 9.96 -7.53 -26.80
N LEU A 706 10.78 -8.51 -27.21
CA LEU A 706 12.17 -8.26 -27.60
C LEU A 706 12.30 -7.42 -28.87
N GLN A 707 11.45 -7.65 -29.88
CA GLN A 707 11.37 -6.79 -31.08
C GLN A 707 10.76 -5.42 -30.77
N LEU A 708 9.85 -5.32 -29.80
CA LEU A 708 9.34 -4.02 -29.38
C LEU A 708 10.45 -3.22 -28.71
N MET A 709 11.23 -3.82 -27.80
CA MET A 709 12.32 -3.14 -27.10
C MET A 709 13.36 -2.49 -27.99
N SER A 710 13.55 -2.93 -29.25
CA SER A 710 14.56 -2.32 -30.12
C SER A 710 14.35 -0.83 -30.37
N TYR A 711 13.11 -0.30 -30.20
CA TYR A 711 12.88 1.14 -30.32
C TYR A 711 13.44 1.94 -29.14
N LEU A 712 13.76 1.31 -27.99
CA LEU A 712 14.18 1.99 -26.77
C LEU A 712 15.47 2.80 -26.94
N ALA A 713 16.37 2.45 -27.88
CA ALA A 713 17.51 3.29 -28.25
C ALA A 713 17.09 4.73 -28.66
N ARG A 714 15.83 4.89 -29.11
CA ARG A 714 15.22 6.17 -29.48
C ARG A 714 14.28 6.71 -28.39
N GLU A 715 14.00 5.96 -27.32
CA GLU A 715 13.12 6.41 -26.23
C GLU A 715 13.84 7.40 -25.31
N ARG A 716 13.13 8.44 -24.85
CA ARG A 716 13.68 9.46 -23.95
C ARG A 716 12.84 9.67 -22.69
N GLN A 717 11.64 9.08 -22.62
CA GLN A 717 10.73 9.27 -21.49
C GLN A 717 10.91 8.17 -20.44
N TYR A 718 10.76 8.54 -19.16
CA TYR A 718 11.00 7.66 -18.01
C TYR A 718 10.12 6.41 -17.98
N VAL A 719 8.81 6.57 -18.22
CA VAL A 719 7.82 5.52 -17.94
C VAL A 719 7.97 4.29 -18.86
N PRO A 720 8.20 4.45 -20.19
CA PRO A 720 8.48 3.30 -21.06
C PRO A 720 9.77 2.55 -20.67
N TRP A 721 10.83 3.27 -20.30
CA TRP A 721 12.07 2.68 -19.81
C TRP A 721 11.85 1.86 -18.53
N ARG A 722 11.09 2.40 -17.57
CA ARG A 722 10.77 1.70 -16.32
C ARG A 722 9.92 0.46 -16.58
N ALA A 723 8.95 0.51 -17.51
CA ALA A 723 8.16 -0.66 -17.90
C ALA A 723 9.01 -1.76 -18.55
N ALA A 724 9.93 -1.39 -19.46
CA ALA A 724 10.86 -2.33 -20.08
C ALA A 724 11.81 -2.97 -19.07
N ARG A 725 12.32 -2.21 -18.09
CA ARG A 725 13.22 -2.71 -17.04
C ARG A 725 12.60 -3.87 -16.27
N SER A 726 11.33 -3.79 -15.89
CA SER A 726 10.65 -4.87 -15.16
C SER A 726 10.64 -6.18 -15.96
N GLY A 727 10.36 -6.12 -17.27
CA GLY A 727 10.43 -7.28 -18.15
C GLY A 727 11.85 -7.83 -18.34
N PHE A 728 12.83 -6.93 -18.50
CA PHE A 728 14.24 -7.30 -18.62
C PHE A 728 14.76 -8.01 -17.36
N LEU A 729 14.48 -7.47 -16.17
CA LEU A 729 14.92 -8.05 -14.89
C LEU A 729 14.28 -9.43 -14.63
N TYR A 730 13.03 -9.63 -15.08
CA TYR A 730 12.40 -10.94 -15.02
C TYR A 730 13.18 -11.96 -15.87
N ILE A 731 13.45 -11.65 -17.15
CA ILE A 731 14.22 -12.54 -18.04
C ILE A 731 15.63 -12.77 -17.50
N ASP A 732 16.30 -11.71 -17.07
CA ASP A 732 17.63 -11.78 -16.43
C ASP A 732 17.63 -12.78 -15.27
N THR A 733 16.70 -12.62 -14.33
CA THR A 733 16.56 -13.50 -13.16
C THR A 733 16.31 -14.94 -13.57
N MET A 734 15.46 -15.17 -14.56
CA MET A 734 15.14 -16.51 -15.07
C MET A 734 16.34 -17.17 -15.76
N LEU A 735 17.15 -16.41 -16.50
CA LEU A 735 18.29 -16.91 -17.26
C LEU A 735 19.58 -17.00 -16.45
N ARG A 736 19.70 -16.40 -15.25
CA ARG A 736 20.94 -16.38 -14.44
C ARG A 736 21.63 -17.73 -14.26
N ARG A 737 20.86 -18.82 -14.25
CA ARG A 737 21.37 -20.20 -14.08
C ARG A 737 21.43 -20.99 -15.37
N ASP A 738 21.07 -20.35 -16.49
CA ASP A 738 21.07 -20.94 -17.82
C ASP A 738 22.47 -20.81 -18.46
N PRO A 739 22.98 -21.85 -19.15
CA PRO A 739 24.25 -21.77 -19.89
C PRO A 739 24.33 -20.62 -20.89
N ASP A 740 23.19 -20.20 -21.44
CA ASP A 740 23.10 -19.14 -22.44
C ASP A 740 22.97 -17.73 -21.83
N TYR A 741 23.03 -17.59 -20.50
CA TYR A 741 23.02 -16.29 -19.82
C TYR A 741 24.08 -15.32 -20.35
N GLY A 742 25.24 -15.85 -20.74
CA GLY A 742 26.31 -15.05 -21.36
C GLY A 742 25.84 -14.33 -22.64
N LEU A 743 25.01 -14.98 -23.47
CA LEU A 743 24.44 -14.38 -24.67
C LEU A 743 23.41 -13.29 -24.31
N TRP A 744 22.58 -13.54 -23.29
CA TRP A 744 21.65 -12.54 -22.77
C TRP A 744 22.39 -11.27 -22.30
N ARG A 745 23.43 -11.41 -21.47
CA ARG A 745 24.25 -10.29 -21.00
C ARG A 745 24.86 -9.49 -22.16
N VAL A 746 25.49 -10.16 -23.12
CA VAL A 746 26.10 -9.49 -24.28
C VAL A 746 25.05 -8.78 -25.14
N SER A 747 23.89 -9.39 -25.37
CA SER A 747 22.81 -8.78 -26.16
C SER A 747 22.13 -7.59 -25.45
N GLY A 748 22.04 -7.63 -24.12
CA GLY A 748 21.57 -6.51 -23.30
C GLY A 748 22.54 -5.33 -23.28
N VAL A 749 23.86 -5.59 -23.43
CA VAL A 749 24.92 -4.57 -23.45
C VAL A 749 25.17 -4.01 -24.86
N HIS A 750 25.19 -4.85 -25.90
CA HIS A 750 25.52 -4.42 -27.27
C HIS A 750 24.38 -3.72 -28.00
N ASN A 751 23.11 -3.97 -27.65
CA ASN A 751 21.98 -3.21 -28.24
C ASN A 751 21.94 -1.74 -27.76
N TYR A 752 22.81 -1.36 -26.82
CA TYR A 752 22.97 0.01 -26.34
C TYR A 752 24.44 0.47 -26.44
N HIS A 753 25.17 0.01 -27.48
CA HIS A 753 26.48 0.59 -27.79
C HIS A 753 26.34 2.09 -28.04
N PHE A 754 27.08 2.85 -27.23
CA PHE A 754 27.21 4.29 -27.29
C PHE A 754 28.35 4.59 -28.28
N ASP A 755 28.01 5.08 -29.46
CA ASP A 755 29.00 5.63 -30.39
C ASP A 755 29.47 6.97 -29.80
N ASP A 756 30.59 6.94 -29.07
CA ASP A 756 31.45 8.10 -28.87
C ASP A 756 32.45 8.13 -30.06
N ASP A 757 31.94 8.40 -31.26
CA ASP A 757 32.77 8.75 -32.42
C ASP A 757 32.79 10.29 -32.51
N ASP A 758 33.63 10.93 -31.70
CA ASP A 758 34.22 12.24 -31.99
C ASP A 758 35.69 12.19 -31.53
N ASP A 759 36.50 11.49 -32.32
CA ASP A 759 37.95 11.70 -32.39
C ASP A 759 38.19 13.12 -32.93
N ASP A 760 38.40 14.09 -32.04
CA ASP A 760 39.19 15.28 -32.37
C ASP A 760 40.24 15.50 -31.27
N ASP A 761 41.46 15.08 -31.61
CA ASP A 761 42.72 15.48 -30.99
C ASP A 761 42.77 17.02 -30.88
N ASP A 762 42.85 17.57 -29.67
CA ASP A 762 43.64 18.78 -29.43
C ASP A 762 44.06 18.93 -27.95
N ASP A 763 45.37 18.77 -27.75
CA ASP A 763 46.14 19.22 -26.59
C ASP A 763 45.85 20.70 -26.28
N ASN A 764 45.46 21.02 -25.03
CA ASN A 764 46.14 22.02 -24.17
C ASN A 764 45.35 22.40 -22.89
N GLY A 765 46.02 22.28 -21.74
CA GLY A 765 46.17 23.41 -20.81
C GLY A 765 45.12 23.64 -19.72
N ASP A 766 45.41 23.09 -18.53
CA ASP A 766 45.19 23.63 -17.18
C ASP A 766 44.49 25.02 -17.05
N SER A 767 43.30 25.03 -16.44
CA SER A 767 42.98 25.95 -15.32
C SER A 767 41.64 25.62 -14.67
N GLY A 768 41.66 25.45 -13.35
CA GLY A 768 40.49 25.14 -12.53
C GLY A 768 39.38 26.20 -12.54
N GLY A 769 38.15 25.71 -12.42
CA GLY A 769 36.95 26.51 -12.19
C GLY A 769 35.78 25.58 -11.88
N GLY A 770 35.19 25.71 -10.69
CA GLY A 770 34.01 24.95 -10.29
C GLY A 770 32.82 25.22 -11.19
N TYR A 771 32.04 24.18 -11.48
CA TYR A 771 30.87 24.28 -12.34
C TYR A 771 29.61 24.52 -11.51
N ASP A 772 29.13 25.75 -11.62
CA ASP A 772 27.79 26.21 -11.29
C ASP A 772 26.81 25.68 -12.36
N TYR A 773 25.68 25.10 -11.96
CA TYR A 773 24.68 24.56 -12.89
C TYR A 773 23.83 25.70 -13.48
N ASN A 774 24.33 26.30 -14.56
CA ASN A 774 23.56 27.08 -15.54
C ASN A 774 24.45 27.30 -16.78
N ASP A 775 24.23 26.56 -17.87
CA ASP A 775 23.70 27.07 -19.14
C ASP A 775 23.75 25.98 -20.23
N ASN A 776 22.97 26.23 -21.28
CA ASN A 776 22.78 25.46 -22.50
C ASN A 776 24.10 25.13 -23.23
N ASP A 777 24.33 23.85 -23.58
CA ASP A 777 24.96 23.52 -24.85
C ASP A 777 24.69 22.07 -25.33
N GLU A 778 24.67 21.93 -26.66
CA GLU A 778 24.34 20.74 -27.44
C GLU A 778 25.50 19.72 -27.45
N THR A 779 25.53 18.80 -26.48
CA THR A 779 26.27 17.50 -26.53
C THR A 779 25.52 16.45 -25.69
N THR A 780 24.19 16.53 -25.70
CA THR A 780 23.33 16.14 -24.58
C THR A 780 22.60 14.80 -24.75
N THR A 781 22.95 13.94 -25.70
CA THR A 781 22.13 12.75 -25.98
C THR A 781 22.73 11.45 -25.43
N THR A 782 24.03 11.23 -25.60
CA THR A 782 24.75 10.02 -25.16
C THR A 782 24.95 10.02 -23.64
N THR A 783 25.44 11.13 -23.09
CA THR A 783 25.59 11.37 -21.65
C THR A 783 24.25 11.29 -20.91
N THR A 784 23.16 11.76 -21.52
CA THR A 784 21.82 11.71 -20.91
C THR A 784 21.25 10.30 -20.87
N MET A 785 21.54 9.43 -21.84
CA MET A 785 21.04 8.04 -21.82
C MET A 785 21.81 7.14 -20.85
N VAL A 786 23.15 7.26 -20.82
CA VAL A 786 23.97 6.62 -19.77
C VAL A 786 23.55 7.15 -18.39
N SER A 787 23.31 8.47 -18.28
CA SER A 787 22.82 9.07 -17.03
C SER A 787 21.41 8.61 -16.70
N ILE A 788 20.52 8.36 -17.67
CA ILE A 788 19.17 7.83 -17.40
C ILE A 788 19.23 6.38 -16.94
N MET A 789 20.05 5.51 -17.54
CA MET A 789 20.23 4.14 -17.04
C MET A 789 20.94 4.12 -15.69
N LYS A 790 22.04 4.87 -15.53
CA LYS A 790 22.73 5.03 -14.25
C LYS A 790 21.80 5.63 -13.19
N MET A 791 20.97 6.62 -13.53
CA MET A 791 20.00 7.23 -12.63
C MET A 791 18.85 6.27 -12.31
N ILE A 792 18.33 5.49 -13.26
CA ILE A 792 17.32 4.46 -12.99
C ILE A 792 17.87 3.33 -12.10
N ILE A 793 19.16 3.02 -12.22
CA ILE A 793 19.86 2.02 -11.39
C ILE A 793 20.21 2.60 -10.01
N MET A 794 20.72 3.83 -9.94
CA MET A 794 21.11 4.53 -8.70
C MET A 794 19.92 5.00 -7.87
N LEU A 795 18.80 5.41 -8.49
CA LEU A 795 17.60 5.84 -7.76
C LEU A 795 16.84 4.69 -7.07
N ASP A 796 17.24 3.43 -7.31
CA ASP A 796 16.56 2.21 -6.83
C ASP A 796 17.49 1.30 -5.98
N ASN A 797 18.79 1.63 -5.86
CA ASN A 797 19.68 0.95 -4.92
C ASN A 797 19.59 1.64 -3.55
N ASP A 798 18.81 1.04 -2.65
CA ASP A 798 18.54 1.53 -1.29
C ASP A 798 19.73 1.42 -0.32
N ASN A 799 20.93 1.01 -0.76
CA ASN A 799 22.11 0.94 0.09
C ASN A 799 23.38 1.43 -0.64
N ASP A 800 24.18 2.17 0.15
CA ASP A 800 25.56 2.59 -0.01
C ASP A 800 25.87 3.96 -0.65
N TYR A 801 26.41 4.81 0.22
CA TYR A 801 27.11 6.06 -0.02
C TYR A 801 28.41 5.77 -0.78
N VAL A 802 28.63 6.36 -1.96
CA VAL A 802 29.98 6.42 -2.56
C VAL A 802 30.20 7.78 -3.21
N ASP A 803 31.33 8.41 -2.86
CA ASP A 803 31.82 9.70 -3.34
C ASP A 803 32.07 9.69 -4.86
N VAL A 804 31.70 10.77 -5.56
CA VAL A 804 31.69 10.87 -7.04
C VAL A 804 32.92 11.60 -7.58
N GLU A 805 34.08 11.45 -6.95
CA GLU A 805 35.34 11.96 -7.51
C GLU A 805 36.13 10.81 -8.15
N GLU A 806 36.27 10.88 -9.48
CA GLU A 806 37.05 10.00 -10.37
C GLU A 806 36.65 8.51 -10.46
N VAL A 807 35.74 8.13 -11.38
CA VAL A 807 35.70 6.73 -11.86
C VAL A 807 35.25 6.57 -13.32
N ASP A 808 36.13 5.96 -14.11
CA ASP A 808 35.96 5.44 -15.48
C ASP A 808 34.65 4.65 -15.68
N SER A 809 33.88 5.02 -16.71
CA SER A 809 32.58 4.46 -17.09
C SER A 809 32.62 2.97 -17.46
N ARG A 810 33.80 2.41 -17.75
CA ARG A 810 33.98 0.99 -18.06
C ARG A 810 33.86 0.09 -16.83
N ARG A 811 34.24 0.57 -15.63
CA ARG A 811 34.25 -0.27 -14.41
C ARG A 811 32.86 -0.60 -13.86
N TRP A 812 31.89 0.31 -13.98
CA TRP A 812 30.53 0.09 -13.46
C TRP A 812 29.72 -0.92 -14.28
N LEU A 813 29.87 -0.93 -15.61
CA LEU A 813 29.13 -1.88 -16.45
C LEU A 813 29.60 -3.31 -16.19
N PHE A 814 30.91 -3.51 -15.98
CA PHE A 814 31.46 -4.82 -15.60
C PHE A 814 31.10 -5.21 -14.15
N ALA A 815 31.11 -4.27 -13.20
CA ALA A 815 30.68 -4.55 -11.83
C ALA A 815 29.18 -4.92 -11.72
N PHE A 816 28.31 -4.33 -12.54
CA PHE A 816 26.88 -4.69 -12.61
C PHE A 816 26.62 -6.13 -13.06
N PHE A 817 27.52 -6.72 -13.86
CA PHE A 817 27.39 -8.09 -14.33
C PHE A 817 28.13 -9.12 -13.47
N ASP A 818 28.96 -8.69 -12.52
CA ASP A 818 29.82 -9.57 -11.72
C ASP A 818 29.56 -9.51 -10.21
N ASP A 819 28.90 -8.47 -9.71
CA ASP A 819 28.63 -8.34 -8.29
C ASP A 819 27.15 -8.61 -7.98
N HIS A 820 26.86 -9.86 -7.60
CA HIS A 820 25.84 -10.29 -6.62
C HIS A 820 26.18 -11.73 -6.20
N GLY A 821 27.41 -11.92 -5.72
CA GLY A 821 27.86 -13.09 -4.99
C GLY A 821 28.02 -12.71 -3.52
N ASP A 822 27.34 -13.46 -2.65
CA ASP A 822 27.40 -13.40 -1.17
C ASP A 822 26.90 -12.10 -0.49
N LYS A 823 25.63 -12.17 -0.04
CA LYS A 823 25.26 -11.58 1.24
C LYS A 823 25.42 -12.66 2.31
N ASP A 824 26.33 -12.47 3.25
CA ASP A 824 25.99 -12.32 4.67
C ASP A 824 27.26 -12.34 5.55
N ASN A 825 27.32 -11.32 6.42
CA ASN A 825 28.34 -11.01 7.44
C ASN A 825 29.56 -10.25 6.87
N ASP A 826 30.05 -9.20 7.53
CA ASP A 826 30.35 -9.12 8.96
C ASP A 826 30.34 -7.68 9.48
N ASP A 827 30.18 -7.58 10.81
CA ASP A 827 30.68 -6.47 11.63
C ASP A 827 32.17 -6.20 11.32
N ASP A 828 32.54 -4.92 11.35
CA ASP A 828 33.84 -4.38 10.95
C ASP A 828 35.08 -4.80 11.80
N GLU A 829 36.23 -4.61 11.15
CA GLU A 829 37.62 -4.39 11.60
C GLU A 829 38.55 -5.60 11.86
N ASP A 830 39.45 -5.87 10.91
CA ASP A 830 40.89 -5.54 11.05
C ASP A 830 41.67 -5.85 9.74
N GLY A 831 42.57 -4.94 9.37
CA GLY A 831 43.22 -4.88 8.06
C GLY A 831 44.54 -5.65 7.85
N ASP A 832 45.06 -5.42 6.64
CA ASP A 832 46.41 -5.65 6.07
C ASP A 832 46.91 -7.10 5.87
N ASP A 833 46.98 -7.53 4.60
CA ASP A 833 48.25 -7.84 3.93
C ASP A 833 48.06 -8.16 2.42
N TYR A 834 48.81 -7.43 1.59
CA TYR A 834 49.00 -7.63 0.14
C TYR A 834 49.76 -8.93 -0.16
N VAL A 835 49.33 -9.69 -1.18
CA VAL A 835 50.23 -10.48 -2.06
C VAL A 835 49.66 -10.55 -3.49
N ASP A 836 50.48 -10.12 -4.44
CA ASP A 836 50.35 -10.25 -5.89
C ASP A 836 50.17 -11.70 -6.36
N ASP A 837 49.34 -11.94 -7.38
CA ASP A 837 49.63 -13.01 -8.35
C ASP A 837 49.14 -12.63 -9.75
N GLU A 838 50.13 -12.25 -10.57
CA GLU A 838 50.05 -12.15 -12.02
C GLU A 838 49.73 -13.54 -12.62
N SER A 839 48.69 -13.64 -13.45
CA SER A 839 48.72 -14.38 -14.73
C SER A 839 47.30 -14.60 -15.24
N PHE A 840 47.00 -14.01 -16.40
CA PHE A 840 46.16 -14.50 -17.51
C PHE A 840 45.68 -13.31 -18.36
N GLU A 841 46.61 -12.43 -18.75
CA GLU A 841 46.53 -11.72 -20.03
C GLU A 841 47.40 -12.49 -21.01
N ASP A 842 46.77 -13.15 -21.98
CA ASP A 842 47.29 -13.41 -23.34
C ASP A 842 46.32 -14.37 -24.04
N ASP A 843 45.43 -13.82 -24.87
CA ASP A 843 44.95 -14.40 -26.15
C ASP A 843 43.61 -13.79 -26.59
N ILE A 844 43.55 -12.48 -26.87
CA ILE A 844 42.59 -11.93 -27.86
C ILE A 844 43.30 -10.86 -28.68
N ASN A 845 44.08 -11.30 -29.66
CA ASN A 845 44.53 -10.47 -30.78
C ASN A 845 44.52 -11.32 -32.04
N ASP A 846 43.33 -11.61 -32.58
CA ASP A 846 43.22 -11.89 -34.01
C ASP A 846 41.93 -11.32 -34.59
N SER A 847 42.15 -10.43 -35.55
CA SER A 847 41.15 -9.69 -36.31
C SER A 847 40.80 -10.52 -37.55
N SER A 848 39.62 -11.12 -37.55
CA SER A 848 38.99 -11.49 -38.82
C SER A 848 37.47 -11.34 -38.77
N ASN A 849 37.04 -10.20 -39.30
CA ASN A 849 35.72 -9.93 -39.85
C ASN A 849 35.07 -11.19 -40.46
N LYS A 850 34.01 -11.68 -39.81
CA LYS A 850 32.96 -12.46 -40.48
C LYS A 850 31.60 -12.00 -39.96
N ASN A 851 30.83 -11.42 -40.87
CA ASN A 851 29.38 -11.24 -40.81
C ASN A 851 28.72 -12.50 -40.23
N ILE A 852 28.19 -12.41 -39.02
CA ILE A 852 27.24 -13.39 -38.49
C ILE A 852 25.88 -12.69 -38.45
N ALA A 853 25.09 -12.92 -39.49
CA ALA A 853 23.66 -12.67 -39.44
C ALA A 853 23.08 -13.64 -38.39
N ILE A 854 22.63 -13.11 -37.25
CA ILE A 854 22.03 -13.91 -36.19
C ILE A 854 20.62 -14.30 -36.63
N ASN A 855 20.40 -15.61 -36.75
CA ASN A 855 19.09 -16.21 -36.99
C ASN A 855 18.43 -16.44 -35.62
N ILE A 856 17.41 -15.63 -35.31
CA ILE A 856 16.70 -15.53 -34.02
C ILE A 856 15.99 -16.85 -33.59
N SER A 857 15.92 -17.85 -34.49
CA SER A 857 15.26 -19.13 -34.24
C SER A 857 15.94 -20.06 -33.22
N GLN A 858 17.11 -19.72 -32.67
CA GLN A 858 17.84 -20.60 -31.73
C GLN A 858 17.68 -20.24 -30.24
N ILE A 859 16.95 -19.18 -29.88
CA ILE A 859 16.67 -18.79 -28.48
C ILE A 859 15.34 -19.43 -27.96
N SER A 860 14.81 -20.41 -28.69
CA SER A 860 13.58 -21.12 -28.34
C SER A 860 13.90 -22.51 -27.79
N CYS A 861 13.95 -22.63 -26.46
CA CYS A 861 13.76 -23.89 -25.72
C CYS A 861 13.24 -23.62 -24.32
#